data_AF-A0A918QAK8-F1
#
_entry.id   AF-A0A918QAK8-F1
#
_cell.length_a   1.000
_cell.length_b   1.000
_cell.length_c   1.000
_cell.angle_alpha   90.00
_cell.angle_beta   90.00
_cell.angle_gamma   90.00
#
_symmetry.space_group_name_H-M   'P 1'
#
loop_
_entity.id
_entity.type
_entity.pdbx_description
1 polymer ?
#
loop_
_entity_poly.entity_id
_entity_poly.type
_entity_poly.pdbx_seq_one_letter_code
_entity_poly.pdbx_strand_id
1 'polypeptide(L)'
;MAEYLSPGVYIEEIDAGPRPIAGVGTSTAGMVGVTARGPSTGKPKLVTNFLEFQNTFGGFLPEPDPSVRDTWANDPAEGGRWWLFPLAVKGFFDNGGQRLYVKRVVSGRATAASGTLGHGLVSQIAADAAKGATSLELGHLIGFAGVGQRITVFRGDDQRTIHTAAVAAYDAAARRIELDSALPAAVRTARGDYVQVGARSAEQTLSFSAISPGSWGGAVQVRILPVAAASLAVLPDPQEGAPFTTRLTEDAAADSETVEVATAAGLDPGELPDEVWVQIGPDRFKVRVGEPADGTLTLTLPAGARHPAWQTGLTVRRVRRGNTAPGRSLRIGGASRLYPDAVVQLDDGTRLTVLNVESVAADVVVFGGPVQGTFFETDRIQLIEAQVGTRFTDPSGASVTETFDNLRLGGDTPANVTTALAARSKLVRATALAGLSTDPAEFPVPAIGSWLTLADGDDAYGGLNVGDFVGVDGGSGRRTGVVALEDIDEVAVCAVPGVWSDTVESALVTHCELLRDRFAVLDPQDGLDIEGIQTFRERFDTKYAALYYPWLVTRDPLTNRDVEIPPSGHLAGIYARVDVERGVHKAPANTVIRGIRAVDGIAQDITKRHQDVLNPKGINALRFFPGLGQRVWGARTLSSDSSWKYINVRRLFLYLEESIDEGTQWVVFEPNDEALWALVRQTVANFLTTVWRSGALAGTTADEAFFVACDRTTMTEDDLANGRLICVIGVAPVFPAEFVIFRIQQKTRETQLA
;
A
#
# COMPACT_ATOMS: atom_id res chain seq x y z
N MET A 1 -56.21 -15.21 18.62
CA MET A 1 -56.28 -13.92 17.91
C MET A 1 -56.54 -12.86 18.96
N ALA A 2 -55.62 -11.93 19.18
CA ALA A 2 -55.78 -10.92 20.24
C ALA A 2 -56.98 -10.02 19.91
N GLU A 3 -57.83 -9.77 20.90
CA GLU A 3 -59.04 -8.94 20.74
C GLU A 3 -58.67 -7.49 21.10
N TYR A 4 -58.57 -6.63 20.08
CA TYR A 4 -58.21 -5.21 20.26
C TYR A 4 -59.49 -4.38 20.54
N LEU A 5 -59.64 -3.90 21.77
CA LEU A 5 -60.89 -3.28 22.29
C LEU A 5 -60.94 -1.74 22.18
N SER A 6 -59.95 -1.10 21.55
CA SER A 6 -59.89 0.37 21.44
C SER A 6 -59.07 0.83 20.22
N PRO A 7 -59.38 1.99 19.59
CA PRO A 7 -58.56 2.54 18.51
C PRO A 7 -57.19 3.04 19.01
N GLY A 8 -56.09 2.58 18.41
CA GLY A 8 -54.72 2.99 18.74
C GLY A 8 -53.69 2.49 17.71
N VAL A 9 -52.42 2.95 17.83
CA VAL A 9 -51.29 2.37 17.08
C VAL A 9 -50.69 1.27 17.94
N TYR A 10 -50.71 0.04 17.43
CA TYR A 10 -50.14 -1.14 18.08
C TYR A 10 -48.87 -1.54 17.32
N ILE A 11 -47.77 -1.72 18.04
CA ILE A 11 -46.51 -2.23 17.50
C ILE A 11 -46.42 -3.68 17.94
N GLU A 12 -46.39 -4.60 16.98
CA GLU A 12 -46.20 -6.03 17.18
C GLU A 12 -44.83 -6.39 16.64
N GLU A 13 -43.95 -6.94 17.48
CA GLU A 13 -42.70 -7.56 17.03
C GLU A 13 -43.06 -8.88 16.34
N ILE A 14 -43.02 -8.85 15.01
CA ILE A 14 -43.07 -10.04 14.19
C ILE A 14 -41.61 -10.47 14.03
N ASP A 15 -41.22 -11.59 14.62
CA ASP A 15 -39.93 -12.19 14.31
C ASP A 15 -39.89 -12.43 12.81
N ALA A 16 -38.99 -11.73 12.11
CA ALA A 16 -38.75 -12.01 10.72
C ALA A 16 -38.22 -13.45 10.67
N GLY A 17 -39.04 -14.38 10.16
CA GLY A 17 -38.64 -15.78 10.01
C GLY A 17 -37.24 -15.92 9.39
N PRO A 18 -36.59 -17.09 9.54
CA PRO A 18 -35.18 -17.25 9.21
C PRO A 18 -34.89 -16.79 7.79
N ARG A 19 -33.73 -16.14 7.64
CA ARG A 19 -33.28 -15.60 6.36
C ARG A 19 -33.16 -16.74 5.34
N PRO A 20 -33.63 -16.56 4.10
CA PRO A 20 -33.40 -17.53 3.04
C PRO A 20 -31.89 -17.79 2.86
N ILE A 21 -31.53 -19.05 2.61
CA ILE A 21 -30.14 -19.41 2.29
C ILE A 21 -29.75 -18.74 0.97
N ALA A 22 -28.68 -17.95 1.00
CA ALA A 22 -28.04 -17.40 -0.19
C ALA A 22 -26.99 -18.38 -0.71
N GLY A 23 -26.83 -18.45 -2.02
CA GLY A 23 -25.76 -19.24 -2.62
C GLY A 23 -24.41 -18.57 -2.42
N VAL A 24 -23.40 -19.33 -2.00
CA VAL A 24 -22.02 -18.84 -1.89
C VAL A 24 -21.38 -18.59 -3.27
N GLY A 25 -20.34 -17.76 -3.29
CA GLY A 25 -19.57 -17.48 -4.50
C GLY A 25 -18.65 -18.65 -4.89
N THR A 26 -18.77 -19.15 -6.12
CA THR A 26 -17.93 -20.27 -6.61
C THR A 26 -16.79 -19.82 -7.53
N SER A 27 -16.71 -18.52 -7.83
CA SER A 27 -15.80 -17.93 -8.83
C SER A 27 -14.54 -17.31 -8.25
N THR A 28 -14.40 -17.26 -6.92
CA THR A 28 -13.25 -16.68 -6.25
C THR A 28 -12.11 -17.69 -6.23
N ALA A 29 -10.93 -17.27 -6.71
CA ALA A 29 -9.73 -18.09 -6.71
C ALA A 29 -8.76 -17.66 -5.61
N GLY A 30 -7.99 -18.61 -5.10
CA GLY A 30 -6.82 -18.41 -4.25
C GLY A 30 -5.59 -18.98 -4.94
N MET A 31 -4.53 -18.19 -5.09
CA MET A 31 -3.29 -18.68 -5.68
C MET A 31 -2.07 -18.33 -4.84
N VAL A 32 -1.11 -19.24 -4.83
CA VAL A 32 0.16 -19.12 -4.13
C VAL A 32 1.26 -19.07 -5.18
N GLY A 33 2.18 -18.12 -5.05
CA GLY A 33 3.30 -18.02 -5.99
C GLY A 33 4.26 -16.87 -5.69
N VAL A 34 5.38 -16.86 -6.41
CA VAL A 34 6.44 -15.87 -6.23
C VAL A 34 6.10 -14.60 -7.00
N THR A 35 6.36 -13.44 -6.38
CA THR A 35 6.16 -12.13 -7.00
C THR A 35 7.32 -11.18 -6.68
N ALA A 36 7.51 -10.16 -7.52
CA ALA A 36 8.64 -9.23 -7.42
C ALA A 36 8.65 -8.39 -6.13
N ARG A 37 7.46 -8.02 -5.65
CA ARG A 37 7.26 -7.28 -4.39
C ARG A 37 5.90 -7.62 -3.78
N GLY A 38 5.54 -6.93 -2.70
CA GLY A 38 4.22 -7.01 -2.09
C GLY A 38 4.21 -7.77 -0.76
N PRO A 39 3.04 -7.82 -0.09
CA PRO A 39 2.92 -8.37 1.26
C PRO A 39 3.36 -9.84 1.31
N SER A 40 4.36 -10.16 2.14
CA SER A 40 4.74 -11.53 2.48
C SER A 40 4.05 -12.01 3.77
N THR A 41 3.79 -11.10 4.69
CA THR A 41 3.04 -11.32 5.94
C THR A 41 1.59 -10.89 5.79
N GLY A 42 0.73 -11.32 6.71
CA GLY A 42 -0.70 -11.08 6.65
C GLY A 42 -1.46 -12.13 5.83
N LYS A 43 -2.78 -11.94 5.80
CA LYS A 43 -3.70 -12.75 5.00
C LYS A 43 -3.41 -12.60 3.50
N PRO A 44 -3.77 -13.58 2.66
CA PRO A 44 -3.74 -13.43 1.21
C PRO A 44 -4.42 -12.13 0.76
N LYS A 45 -3.83 -11.44 -0.21
CA LYS A 45 -4.32 -10.14 -0.67
C LYS A 45 -5.24 -10.31 -1.86
N LEU A 46 -6.47 -9.84 -1.75
CA LEU A 46 -7.41 -9.76 -2.87
C LEU A 46 -6.90 -8.76 -3.92
N VAL A 47 -6.98 -9.17 -5.17
CA VAL A 47 -6.85 -8.35 -6.37
C VAL A 47 -8.00 -8.66 -7.34
N THR A 48 -8.52 -7.64 -8.00
CA THR A 48 -9.73 -7.72 -8.83
C THR A 48 -9.47 -7.61 -10.33
N ASN A 49 -8.24 -7.25 -10.69
CA ASN A 49 -7.76 -7.18 -12.07
C ASN A 49 -6.23 -7.27 -12.10
N PHE A 50 -5.68 -7.47 -13.31
CA PHE A 50 -4.24 -7.63 -13.47
C PHE A 50 -3.44 -6.34 -13.14
N LEU A 51 -3.99 -5.15 -13.39
CA LEU A 51 -3.32 -3.89 -13.03
C LEU A 51 -3.19 -3.74 -11.51
N GLU A 52 -4.21 -4.14 -10.74
CA GLU A 52 -4.16 -4.18 -9.28
C GLU A 52 -3.11 -5.18 -8.78
N PHE A 53 -3.01 -6.36 -9.43
CA PHE A 53 -1.92 -7.30 -9.19
C PHE A 53 -0.56 -6.65 -9.43
N GLN A 54 -0.36 -5.98 -10.57
CA GLN A 54 0.90 -5.29 -10.89
C GLN A 54 1.26 -4.20 -9.88
N ASN A 55 0.28 -3.39 -9.48
CA ASN A 55 0.46 -2.32 -8.50
C ASN A 55 0.79 -2.83 -7.09
N THR A 56 0.36 -4.05 -6.75
CA THR A 56 0.55 -4.64 -5.42
C THR A 56 1.79 -5.51 -5.36
N PHE A 57 1.95 -6.40 -6.34
CA PHE A 57 2.93 -7.49 -6.34
C PHE A 57 4.09 -7.30 -7.34
N GLY A 58 4.00 -6.27 -8.18
CA GLY A 58 4.92 -6.06 -9.30
C GLY A 58 4.46 -6.77 -10.58
N GLY A 59 5.20 -6.53 -11.67
CA GLY A 59 4.89 -7.06 -12.99
C GLY A 59 5.25 -8.54 -13.18
N PHE A 60 5.54 -8.89 -14.43
CA PHE A 60 6.09 -10.20 -14.76
C PHE A 60 7.46 -10.40 -14.12
N LEU A 61 7.81 -11.64 -13.84
CA LEU A 61 9.13 -12.02 -13.34
C LEU A 61 10.01 -12.48 -14.51
N PRO A 62 11.28 -12.08 -14.56
CA PRO A 62 12.23 -12.69 -15.49
C PRO A 62 12.49 -14.14 -15.10
N GLU A 63 12.93 -14.94 -16.08
CA GLU A 63 13.53 -16.25 -15.79
C GLU A 63 14.72 -16.07 -14.84
N PRO A 64 14.82 -16.84 -13.75
CA PRO A 64 15.93 -16.74 -12.81
C PRO A 64 17.24 -17.22 -13.43
N ASP A 65 18.35 -17.01 -12.72
CA ASP A 65 19.66 -17.52 -13.14
C ASP A 65 19.59 -19.04 -13.47
N PRO A 66 20.30 -19.51 -14.52
CA PRO A 66 20.29 -20.92 -14.90
C PRO A 66 20.55 -21.89 -13.76
N SER A 67 21.39 -21.53 -12.78
CA SER A 67 21.63 -22.39 -11.61
C SER A 67 20.37 -22.65 -10.80
N VAL A 68 19.58 -21.60 -10.53
CA VAL A 68 18.30 -21.68 -9.82
C VAL A 68 17.24 -22.37 -10.69
N ARG A 69 17.14 -21.95 -11.96
CA ARG A 69 16.20 -22.52 -12.92
C ARG A 69 16.39 -24.03 -13.05
N ASP A 70 17.62 -24.49 -13.24
CA ASP A 70 17.94 -25.87 -13.52
C ASP A 70 17.81 -26.75 -12.27
N THR A 71 18.02 -26.21 -11.06
CA THR A 71 17.66 -26.90 -9.81
C THR A 71 16.16 -27.22 -9.79
N TRP A 72 15.31 -26.22 -10.05
CA TRP A 72 13.85 -26.43 -10.01
C TRP A 72 13.30 -27.26 -11.17
N ALA A 73 13.85 -27.09 -12.38
CA ALA A 73 13.34 -27.79 -13.57
C ALA A 73 13.77 -29.26 -13.62
N ASN A 74 14.96 -29.61 -13.11
CA ASN A 74 15.53 -30.95 -13.23
C ASN A 74 15.43 -31.78 -11.94
N ASP A 75 15.06 -31.19 -10.81
CA ASP A 75 14.79 -31.92 -9.57
C ASP A 75 13.29 -32.26 -9.49
N PRO A 76 12.89 -33.54 -9.60
CA PRO A 76 11.48 -33.93 -9.48
C PRO A 76 10.88 -33.66 -8.09
N ALA A 77 11.70 -33.53 -7.04
CA ALA A 77 11.24 -33.23 -5.69
C ALA A 77 10.87 -31.74 -5.52
N GLU A 78 11.57 -30.84 -6.20
CA GLU A 78 11.30 -29.39 -6.17
C GLU A 78 10.40 -28.91 -7.32
N GLY A 79 10.60 -29.49 -8.51
CA GLY A 79 9.76 -29.43 -9.71
C GLY A 79 8.97 -28.13 -9.93
N GLY A 80 9.52 -27.17 -10.67
CA GLY A 80 8.77 -25.96 -10.99
C GLY A 80 9.40 -24.97 -11.96
N ARG A 81 8.53 -24.12 -12.52
CA ARG A 81 8.80 -22.84 -13.20
C ARG A 81 8.01 -21.72 -12.51
N TRP A 82 8.23 -21.54 -11.21
CA TRP A 82 7.47 -20.62 -10.36
C TRP A 82 7.46 -19.15 -10.84
N TRP A 83 8.46 -18.72 -11.62
CA TRP A 83 8.52 -17.35 -12.17
C TRP A 83 7.43 -17.09 -13.23
N LEU A 84 6.76 -18.14 -13.72
CA LEU A 84 5.61 -18.02 -14.62
C LEU A 84 4.32 -17.65 -13.88
N PHE A 85 4.33 -17.57 -12.55
CA PHE A 85 3.16 -17.24 -11.73
C PHE A 85 2.43 -15.96 -12.19
N PRO A 86 3.09 -14.80 -12.45
CA PRO A 86 2.41 -13.61 -12.96
C PRO A 86 1.70 -13.82 -14.31
N LEU A 87 2.25 -14.67 -15.19
CA LEU A 87 1.62 -15.00 -16.48
C LEU A 87 0.35 -15.85 -16.27
N ALA A 88 0.37 -16.77 -15.30
CA ALA A 88 -0.81 -17.54 -14.92
C ALA A 88 -1.91 -16.65 -14.32
N VAL A 89 -1.54 -15.68 -13.48
CA VAL A 89 -2.46 -14.67 -12.94
C VAL A 89 -3.06 -13.82 -14.06
N LYS A 90 -2.27 -13.40 -15.05
CA LYS A 90 -2.80 -12.74 -16.24
C LYS A 90 -3.81 -13.62 -16.97
N GLY A 91 -3.49 -14.90 -17.14
CA GLY A 91 -4.37 -15.92 -17.72
C GLY A 91 -5.72 -16.06 -17.01
N PHE A 92 -5.73 -15.98 -15.68
CA PHE A 92 -6.96 -15.97 -14.88
C PHE A 92 -7.88 -14.80 -15.25
N PHE A 93 -7.34 -13.57 -15.27
CA PHE A 93 -8.10 -12.38 -15.60
C PHE A 93 -8.53 -12.33 -17.07
N ASP A 94 -7.64 -12.71 -18.00
CA ASP A 94 -7.96 -12.80 -19.43
C ASP A 94 -9.10 -13.78 -19.72
N ASN A 95 -9.25 -14.81 -18.86
CA ASN A 95 -10.31 -15.80 -18.98
C ASN A 95 -11.58 -15.47 -18.22
N GLY A 96 -11.72 -14.28 -17.63
CA GLY A 96 -12.96 -13.80 -17.00
C GLY A 96 -13.03 -14.01 -15.49
N GLY A 97 -11.92 -14.39 -14.86
CA GLY A 97 -11.77 -14.31 -13.42
C GLY A 97 -11.87 -12.86 -12.92
N GLN A 98 -12.48 -12.65 -11.76
CA GLN A 98 -12.74 -11.31 -11.20
C GLN A 98 -12.23 -11.11 -9.77
N ARG A 99 -12.09 -12.20 -9.00
CA ARG A 99 -11.67 -12.17 -7.60
C ARG A 99 -10.56 -13.17 -7.40
N LEU A 100 -9.35 -12.68 -7.15
CA LEU A 100 -8.19 -13.53 -6.90
C LEU A 100 -7.51 -13.09 -5.60
N TYR A 101 -7.46 -14.00 -4.64
CA TYR A 101 -6.58 -13.87 -3.48
C TYR A 101 -5.20 -14.40 -3.83
N VAL A 102 -4.17 -13.59 -3.62
CA VAL A 102 -2.78 -13.96 -3.85
C VAL A 102 -2.04 -14.03 -2.54
N LYS A 103 -1.38 -15.16 -2.28
CA LYS A 103 -0.34 -15.26 -1.25
C LYS A 103 1.02 -15.28 -1.92
N ARG A 104 1.83 -14.25 -1.64
CA ARG A 104 3.22 -14.18 -2.10
C ARG A 104 4.07 -15.19 -1.35
N VAL A 105 4.83 -15.97 -2.10
CA VAL A 105 5.91 -16.82 -1.60
C VAL A 105 7.22 -16.05 -1.67
N VAL A 106 8.00 -16.12 -0.59
CA VAL A 106 9.30 -15.48 -0.45
C VAL A 106 10.25 -16.48 0.19
N SER A 107 11.50 -16.55 -0.29
CA SER A 107 12.56 -17.35 0.33
C SER A 107 12.76 -16.96 1.79
N GLY A 108 12.91 -17.94 2.68
CA GLY A 108 13.26 -17.68 4.09
C GLY A 108 14.58 -16.92 4.29
N ARG A 109 15.42 -16.80 3.25
CA ARG A 109 16.68 -16.03 3.26
C ARG A 109 16.57 -14.64 2.63
N ALA A 110 15.41 -14.25 2.12
CA ALA A 110 15.24 -12.96 1.45
C ALA A 110 15.42 -11.78 2.42
N THR A 111 16.05 -10.71 1.93
CA THR A 111 16.31 -9.49 2.69
C THR A 111 15.60 -8.29 2.05
N ALA A 112 15.11 -7.39 2.89
CA ALA A 112 14.61 -6.09 2.43
C ALA A 112 15.79 -5.16 2.18
N ALA A 113 15.74 -4.42 1.07
CA ALA A 113 16.73 -3.36 0.84
C ALA A 113 16.66 -2.34 1.97
N SER A 114 17.81 -1.84 2.40
CA SER A 114 17.89 -0.87 3.48
C SER A 114 18.97 0.17 3.24
N GLY A 115 18.93 1.24 4.03
CA GLY A 115 19.91 2.29 4.02
C GLY A 115 19.79 3.13 5.28
N THR A 116 20.90 3.72 5.71
CA THR A 116 20.95 4.56 6.92
C THR A 116 21.29 5.99 6.56
N LEU A 117 20.73 6.92 7.32
CA LEU A 117 21.09 8.32 7.30
C LEU A 117 22.13 8.61 8.38
N GLY A 118 22.99 9.57 8.06
CA GLY A 118 24.00 10.15 8.92
C GLY A 118 23.49 11.36 9.70
N HIS A 119 24.42 12.19 10.18
CA HIS A 119 24.13 13.55 10.63
C HIS A 119 24.66 14.59 9.65
N GLY A 120 23.99 15.73 9.59
CA GLY A 120 24.53 16.93 9.00
C GLY A 120 23.44 17.90 8.55
N LEU A 121 23.88 19.09 8.18
CA LEU A 121 22.98 20.13 7.72
C LEU A 121 23.25 20.46 6.26
N VAL A 122 22.22 20.29 5.44
CA VAL A 122 22.28 20.45 3.99
C VAL A 122 21.05 21.21 3.54
N SER A 123 21.24 22.21 2.67
CA SER A 123 20.15 22.93 2.04
C SER A 123 20.36 22.96 0.53
N GLN A 124 19.36 22.52 -0.24
CA GLN A 124 19.44 22.48 -1.70
C GLN A 124 19.48 23.90 -2.28
N ILE A 125 20.17 24.09 -3.40
CA ILE A 125 20.06 25.34 -4.16
C ILE A 125 18.63 25.46 -4.70
N ALA A 126 17.99 26.60 -4.44
CA ALA A 126 16.62 26.89 -4.89
C ALA A 126 16.58 27.64 -6.23
N ALA A 127 17.63 28.41 -6.55
CA ALA A 127 17.77 29.13 -7.81
C ALA A 127 19.22 29.09 -8.33
N ASP A 128 19.38 29.01 -9.65
CA ASP A 128 20.69 29.02 -10.30
C ASP A 128 21.43 30.34 -10.01
N ALA A 129 22.74 30.26 -9.76
CA ALA A 129 23.58 31.46 -9.61
C ALA A 129 24.84 31.35 -10.48
N ALA A 130 25.17 32.46 -11.15
CA ALA A 130 26.29 32.53 -12.08
C ALA A 130 27.64 32.55 -11.34
N LYS A 131 28.71 32.23 -12.06
CA LYS A 131 30.08 32.50 -11.61
C LYS A 131 30.21 33.98 -11.27
N GLY A 132 30.82 34.30 -10.13
CA GLY A 132 31.00 35.65 -9.63
C GLY A 132 29.84 36.17 -8.76
N ALA A 133 28.73 35.44 -8.65
CA ALA A 133 27.65 35.81 -7.73
C ALA A 133 28.10 35.68 -6.26
N THR A 134 27.62 36.58 -5.41
CA THR A 134 27.80 36.53 -3.95
C THR A 134 26.53 36.08 -3.23
N SER A 135 25.38 36.11 -3.90
CA SER A 135 24.09 35.70 -3.34
C SER A 135 23.75 34.26 -3.75
N LEU A 136 23.23 33.47 -2.81
CA LEU A 136 22.65 32.15 -3.05
C LEU A 136 21.24 32.06 -2.47
N GLU A 137 20.29 31.53 -3.24
CA GLU A 137 18.96 31.16 -2.74
C GLU A 137 18.90 29.68 -2.42
N LEU A 138 18.44 29.35 -1.21
CA LEU A 138 18.47 28.02 -0.64
C LEU A 138 17.06 27.48 -0.37
N GLY A 139 16.94 26.15 -0.25
CA GLY A 139 15.67 25.50 0.08
C GLY A 139 15.15 25.88 1.46
N HIS A 140 16.04 26.04 2.43
CA HIS A 140 15.79 26.53 3.78
C HIS A 140 17.06 27.13 4.42
N LEU A 141 16.88 27.93 5.48
CA LEU A 141 17.95 28.32 6.43
C LEU A 141 17.78 27.67 7.81
N ILE A 142 16.96 26.62 7.89
CA ILE A 142 16.75 25.86 9.14
C ILE A 142 18.07 25.22 9.58
N GLY A 143 18.45 25.37 10.85
CA GLY A 143 19.68 24.84 11.45
C GLY A 143 20.95 25.68 11.24
N PHE A 144 20.89 26.73 10.42
CA PHE A 144 22.03 27.63 10.24
C PHE A 144 22.22 28.48 11.51
N ALA A 145 23.45 28.93 11.80
CA ALA A 145 23.71 29.85 12.92
C ALA A 145 23.55 31.34 12.54
N GLY A 146 23.45 31.66 11.24
CA GLY A 146 23.38 33.03 10.72
C GLY A 146 24.72 33.59 10.24
N VAL A 147 24.97 34.87 10.49
CA VAL A 147 26.17 35.58 10.01
C VAL A 147 27.45 35.01 10.62
N GLY A 148 28.48 34.84 9.80
CA GLY A 148 29.77 34.25 10.15
C GLY A 148 29.83 32.72 10.03
N GLN A 149 28.70 32.05 9.80
CA GLN A 149 28.66 30.60 9.61
C GLN A 149 29.48 30.21 8.37
N ARG A 150 30.42 29.28 8.54
CA ARG A 150 31.14 28.69 7.41
C ARG A 150 30.28 27.64 6.71
N ILE A 151 30.24 27.73 5.39
CA ILE A 151 29.48 26.83 4.52
C ILE A 151 30.35 26.33 3.37
N THR A 152 30.02 25.16 2.85
CA THR A 152 30.64 24.59 1.65
C THR A 152 29.57 24.29 0.61
N VAL A 153 29.79 24.77 -0.61
CA VAL A 153 28.90 24.54 -1.76
C VAL A 153 29.42 23.34 -2.52
N PHE A 154 28.56 22.36 -2.79
CA PHE A 154 28.90 21.14 -3.50
C PHE A 154 28.07 20.98 -4.77
N ARG A 155 28.68 20.32 -5.76
CA ARG A 155 27.98 19.90 -6.96
C ARG A 155 27.15 18.65 -6.69
N GLY A 156 25.90 18.61 -7.17
CA GLY A 156 24.98 17.52 -6.86
C GLY A 156 25.28 16.18 -7.53
N ASP A 157 25.89 16.18 -8.71
CA ASP A 157 26.14 14.98 -9.53
C ASP A 157 27.45 14.24 -9.15
N ASP A 158 28.56 14.96 -9.00
CA ASP A 158 29.90 14.42 -8.74
C ASP A 158 30.44 14.72 -7.34
N GLN A 159 29.67 15.44 -6.51
CA GLN A 159 29.99 15.77 -5.12
C GLN A 159 31.28 16.59 -4.96
N ARG A 160 31.76 17.25 -6.02
CA ARG A 160 32.94 18.11 -5.92
C ARG A 160 32.59 19.42 -5.24
N THR A 161 33.50 19.89 -4.38
CA THR A 161 33.44 21.22 -3.79
C THR A 161 33.51 22.28 -4.88
N ILE A 162 32.51 23.15 -4.90
CA ILE A 162 32.47 24.36 -5.75
C ILE A 162 33.14 25.50 -5.01
N HIS A 163 32.78 25.73 -3.74
CA HIS A 163 33.27 26.87 -2.96
C HIS A 163 33.18 26.63 -1.46
N THR A 164 33.99 27.35 -0.69
CA THR A 164 33.86 27.44 0.78
C THR A 164 33.95 28.90 1.19
N ALA A 165 32.92 29.39 1.88
CA ALA A 165 32.74 30.80 2.23
C ALA A 165 32.12 30.94 3.62
N ALA A 166 32.16 32.14 4.20
CA ALA A 166 31.33 32.50 5.34
C ALA A 166 30.07 33.27 4.88
N VAL A 167 28.97 33.10 5.62
CA VAL A 167 27.76 33.90 5.43
C VAL A 167 28.02 35.32 5.93
N ALA A 168 28.03 36.30 5.02
CA ALA A 168 28.23 37.72 5.34
C ALA A 168 26.92 38.40 5.78
N ALA A 169 25.80 38.02 5.17
CA ALA A 169 24.45 38.45 5.52
C ALA A 169 23.44 37.39 5.08
N TYR A 170 22.20 37.45 5.56
CA TYR A 170 21.13 36.58 5.07
C TYR A 170 19.77 37.27 5.16
N ASP A 171 18.83 36.77 4.37
CA ASP A 171 17.40 37.06 4.45
C ASP A 171 16.66 35.73 4.63
N ALA A 172 16.16 35.48 5.84
CA ALA A 172 15.46 34.24 6.16
C ALA A 172 14.10 34.10 5.47
N ALA A 173 13.42 35.21 5.19
CA ALA A 173 12.14 35.20 4.50
C ALA A 173 12.32 34.85 3.01
N ALA A 174 13.35 35.41 2.37
CA ALA A 174 13.73 35.09 1.00
C ALA A 174 14.54 33.78 0.88
N ARG A 175 14.98 33.19 2.01
CA ARG A 175 15.89 32.04 2.08
C ARG A 175 17.19 32.29 1.31
N ARG A 176 17.70 33.51 1.40
CA ARG A 176 18.88 33.97 0.68
C ARG A 176 20.04 34.19 1.63
N ILE A 177 21.24 33.79 1.22
CA ILE A 177 22.49 34.11 1.91
C ILE A 177 23.40 34.92 1.00
N GLU A 178 24.09 35.89 1.58
CA GLU A 178 25.20 36.60 0.95
C GLU A 178 26.52 36.00 1.45
N LEU A 179 27.43 35.73 0.53
CA LEU A 179 28.74 35.14 0.79
C LEU A 179 29.79 36.22 0.95
N ASP A 180 30.77 35.98 1.82
CA ASP A 180 31.95 36.84 2.00
C ASP A 180 32.88 36.90 0.78
N SER A 181 32.66 36.02 -0.21
CA SER A 181 33.49 35.87 -1.39
C SER A 181 32.68 35.33 -2.58
N ALA A 182 32.99 35.83 -3.78
CA ALA A 182 32.26 35.49 -4.99
C ALA A 182 32.47 34.03 -5.44
N LEU A 183 31.43 33.42 -6.00
CA LEU A 183 31.46 32.04 -6.46
C LEU A 183 32.50 31.84 -7.60
N PRO A 184 33.39 30.84 -7.49
CA PRO A 184 34.38 30.57 -8.54
C PRO A 184 33.78 29.87 -9.77
N ALA A 185 32.59 29.25 -9.64
CA ALA A 185 31.84 28.60 -10.70
C ALA A 185 30.33 28.71 -10.48
N ALA A 186 29.54 28.48 -11.54
CA ALA A 186 28.09 28.54 -11.46
C ALA A 186 27.49 27.33 -10.69
N VAL A 187 26.48 27.62 -9.89
CA VAL A 187 25.65 26.61 -9.19
C VAL A 187 24.33 26.43 -9.93
N ARG A 188 23.82 25.19 -9.96
CA ARG A 188 22.64 24.82 -10.74
C ARG A 188 21.69 23.92 -9.94
N THR A 189 20.43 24.32 -9.92
CA THR A 189 19.29 23.56 -9.39
C THR A 189 19.15 22.21 -10.10
N ALA A 190 19.23 22.19 -11.44
CA ALA A 190 19.06 20.99 -12.26
C ALA A 190 20.13 19.91 -12.03
N ARG A 191 21.32 20.29 -11.53
CA ARG A 191 22.36 19.32 -11.12
C ARG A 191 22.15 18.80 -9.70
N GLY A 192 21.23 19.38 -8.93
CA GLY A 192 21.02 19.08 -7.53
C GLY A 192 22.12 19.62 -6.62
N ASP A 193 22.76 20.74 -7.00
CA ASP A 193 23.76 21.39 -6.16
C ASP A 193 23.18 21.80 -4.80
N TYR A 194 24.02 21.84 -3.77
CA TYR A 194 23.59 22.09 -2.41
C TYR A 194 24.65 22.81 -1.58
N VAL A 195 24.20 23.45 -0.51
CA VAL A 195 25.03 24.01 0.56
C VAL A 195 25.06 23.03 1.72
N GLN A 196 26.24 22.85 2.31
CA GLN A 196 26.47 22.05 3.50
C GLN A 196 27.09 22.91 4.60
N VAL A 197 26.60 22.72 5.83
CA VAL A 197 27.17 23.29 7.04
C VAL A 197 27.88 22.19 7.81
N GLY A 198 29.17 22.38 8.13
CA GLY A 198 29.98 21.36 8.78
C GLY A 198 30.25 20.13 7.90
N ALA A 199 30.80 19.07 8.49
CA ALA A 199 30.95 17.78 7.82
C ALA A 199 29.73 16.90 8.11
N ARG A 200 29.34 16.05 7.14
CA ARG A 200 28.34 15.00 7.40
C ARG A 200 29.00 13.84 8.16
N SER A 201 28.36 13.38 9.21
CA SER A 201 28.79 12.17 9.94
C SER A 201 28.21 10.91 9.29
N ALA A 202 28.92 9.79 9.42
CA ALA A 202 28.44 8.46 9.06
C ALA A 202 27.74 7.74 10.23
N GLU A 203 27.60 8.38 11.38
CA GLU A 203 26.86 7.84 12.53
C GLU A 203 25.40 7.60 12.17
N GLN A 204 24.89 6.42 12.49
CA GLN A 204 23.59 5.97 12.01
C GLN A 204 22.46 6.56 12.87
N THR A 205 21.62 7.40 12.25
CA THR A 205 20.55 8.14 12.94
C THR A 205 19.18 7.54 12.66
N LEU A 206 18.87 7.33 11.39
CA LEU A 206 17.59 6.84 10.93
C LEU A 206 17.83 5.78 9.86
N SER A 207 17.31 4.58 10.08
CA SER A 207 17.34 3.51 9.09
C SER A 207 16.03 3.49 8.32
N PHE A 208 16.12 3.27 7.00
CA PHE A 208 14.99 2.98 6.14
C PHE A 208 15.15 1.58 5.57
N SER A 209 14.05 0.82 5.52
CA SER A 209 13.98 -0.45 4.82
C SER A 209 12.79 -0.48 3.87
N ALA A 210 12.92 -1.19 2.75
CA ALA A 210 11.81 -1.46 1.86
C ALA A 210 10.71 -2.23 2.61
N ILE A 211 9.44 -1.99 2.27
CA ILE A 211 8.29 -2.56 2.98
C ILE A 211 8.24 -4.10 2.94
N SER A 212 8.88 -4.71 1.95
CA SER A 212 8.92 -6.15 1.75
C SER A 212 10.27 -6.58 1.19
N PRO A 213 10.75 -7.79 1.50
CA PRO A 213 11.97 -8.34 0.92
C PRO A 213 11.99 -8.35 -0.60
N GLY A 214 13.21 -8.35 -1.15
CA GLY A 214 13.48 -8.51 -2.56
C GLY A 214 14.34 -7.39 -3.17
N SER A 215 14.91 -7.72 -4.32
CA SER A 215 15.80 -6.82 -5.08
C SER A 215 15.13 -5.53 -5.56
N TRP A 216 13.79 -5.54 -5.69
CA TRP A 216 13.00 -4.35 -6.05
C TRP A 216 13.28 -3.15 -5.13
N GLY A 217 13.60 -3.41 -3.87
CA GLY A 217 13.88 -2.38 -2.87
C GLY A 217 15.11 -1.53 -3.23
N GLY A 218 16.04 -2.08 -4.03
CA GLY A 218 17.23 -1.34 -4.50
C GLY A 218 16.91 -0.17 -5.44
N ALA A 219 15.69 -0.12 -6.00
CA ALA A 219 15.20 1.00 -6.80
C ALA A 219 14.42 2.05 -5.97
N VAL A 220 14.28 1.84 -4.66
CA VAL A 220 13.61 2.78 -3.76
C VAL A 220 14.60 3.84 -3.30
N GLN A 221 14.16 5.09 -3.38
CA GLN A 221 14.92 6.23 -2.92
C GLN A 221 14.13 7.01 -1.89
N VAL A 222 14.82 7.44 -0.84
CA VAL A 222 14.25 8.17 0.29
C VAL A 222 14.99 9.48 0.46
N ARG A 223 14.25 10.54 0.78
CA ARG A 223 14.79 11.83 1.16
C ARG A 223 14.03 12.34 2.38
N ILE A 224 14.76 12.87 3.34
CA ILE A 224 14.20 13.59 4.47
C ILE A 224 14.74 15.02 4.45
N LEU A 225 13.89 16.01 4.71
CA LEU A 225 14.23 17.43 4.71
C LEU A 225 13.65 18.10 5.97
N PRO A 226 14.35 19.06 6.57
CA PRO A 226 13.74 19.91 7.58
C PRO A 226 12.79 20.90 6.89
N VAL A 227 11.63 21.13 7.50
CA VAL A 227 10.60 22.05 7.00
C VAL A 227 10.08 22.92 8.13
N ALA A 228 9.74 24.18 7.80
CA ALA A 228 9.02 25.05 8.71
C ALA A 228 7.52 24.74 8.63
N ALA A 229 7.03 23.91 9.55
CA ALA A 229 5.63 23.47 9.59
C ALA A 229 4.67 24.61 9.95
N ALA A 230 5.13 25.57 10.75
CA ALA A 230 4.38 26.78 11.06
C ALA A 230 5.31 27.96 11.32
N SER A 231 4.91 29.13 10.84
CA SER A 231 5.48 30.41 11.26
C SER A 231 4.50 31.05 12.24
N LEU A 232 4.90 31.33 13.47
CA LEU A 232 4.05 31.90 14.52
C LEU A 232 4.53 33.30 14.91
N ALA A 233 3.60 34.17 15.31
CA ALA A 233 3.94 35.54 15.69
C ALA A 233 4.55 35.58 17.08
N VAL A 234 5.63 36.35 17.27
CA VAL A 234 5.98 36.81 18.60
C VAL A 234 4.94 37.86 19.03
N LEU A 235 4.43 37.76 20.26
CA LEU A 235 3.53 38.73 20.85
C LEU A 235 4.32 39.73 21.68
N PRO A 236 3.86 40.99 21.77
CA PRO A 236 4.51 42.01 22.59
C PRO A 236 4.49 41.62 24.07
N ASP A 237 5.56 42.02 24.76
CA ASP A 237 5.60 42.02 26.22
C ASP A 237 4.47 42.92 26.76
N PRO A 238 3.65 42.46 27.74
CA PRO A 238 2.60 43.27 28.34
C PRO A 238 3.06 44.66 28.82
N GLN A 239 4.35 44.82 29.15
CA GLN A 239 4.92 46.06 29.68
C GLN A 239 5.26 47.11 28.61
N GLU A 240 5.20 46.77 27.31
CA GLU A 240 5.59 47.67 26.22
C GLU A 240 4.50 48.70 25.82
N GLY A 241 3.31 48.65 26.43
CA GLY A 241 2.25 49.63 26.20
C GLY A 241 1.58 49.55 24.81
N ALA A 242 0.93 50.63 24.40
CA ALA A 242 0.11 50.69 23.18
C ALA A 242 0.94 50.91 21.89
N PRO A 243 0.54 50.31 20.75
CA PRO A 243 1.17 50.59 19.46
C PRO A 243 0.69 51.93 18.89
N PHE A 244 1.52 52.58 18.07
CA PHE A 244 1.13 53.72 17.24
C PHE A 244 1.66 53.56 15.82
N THR A 245 1.01 54.22 14.88
CA THR A 245 1.46 54.35 13.49
C THR A 245 1.30 55.79 13.06
N THR A 246 2.37 56.36 12.50
CA THR A 246 2.42 57.71 11.95
C THR A 246 3.16 57.71 10.61
N ARG A 247 3.43 58.88 10.05
CA ARG A 247 4.13 59.08 8.78
C ARG A 247 5.08 60.27 8.86
N LEU A 248 6.16 60.22 8.07
CA LEU A 248 7.06 61.35 7.88
C LEU A 248 6.29 62.55 7.31
N THR A 249 6.54 63.74 7.85
CA THR A 249 5.91 65.00 7.40
C THR A 249 6.79 65.79 6.41
N GLU A 250 8.06 65.42 6.31
CA GLU A 250 9.02 65.96 5.35
C GLU A 250 10.02 64.89 4.89
N ASP A 251 10.85 65.23 3.90
CA ASP A 251 11.91 64.34 3.41
C ASP A 251 13.08 64.31 4.41
N ALA A 252 13.53 63.11 4.78
CA ALA A 252 14.70 62.91 5.62
C ALA A 252 15.93 62.60 4.76
N ALA A 253 17.02 63.34 4.96
CA ALA A 253 18.30 63.05 4.32
C ALA A 253 18.83 61.67 4.77
N ALA A 254 19.70 61.05 3.96
CA ALA A 254 20.38 59.82 4.38
C ALA A 254 21.20 60.06 5.66
N ASP A 255 21.17 59.08 6.57
CA ASP A 255 21.87 59.10 7.86
C ASP A 255 21.57 60.33 8.76
N SER A 256 20.39 60.95 8.60
CA SER A 256 19.94 62.06 9.45
C SER A 256 19.73 61.62 10.91
N GLU A 257 20.10 62.44 11.88
CA GLU A 257 19.92 62.12 13.31
C GLU A 257 18.51 62.37 13.83
N THR A 258 17.68 63.10 13.07
CA THR A 258 16.32 63.49 13.45
C THR A 258 15.37 63.39 12.27
N VAL A 259 14.14 62.94 12.52
CA VAL A 259 13.07 62.90 11.52
C VAL A 259 11.77 63.47 12.07
N GLU A 260 11.05 64.23 11.26
CA GLU A 260 9.76 64.81 11.63
C GLU A 260 8.61 63.87 11.23
N VAL A 261 7.73 63.58 12.19
CA VAL A 261 6.53 62.76 11.99
C VAL A 261 5.28 63.50 12.40
N ALA A 262 4.13 63.11 11.83
CA ALA A 262 2.85 63.63 12.26
C ALA A 262 2.53 63.16 13.69
N THR A 263 1.83 63.99 14.46
CA THR A 263 1.20 63.56 15.71
C THR A 263 0.20 62.42 15.46
N ALA A 264 0.13 61.45 16.36
CA ALA A 264 -0.75 60.29 16.24
C ALA A 264 -1.23 59.81 17.62
N ALA A 265 -2.39 59.15 17.67
CA ALA A 265 -2.88 58.54 18.90
C ALA A 265 -1.89 57.49 19.43
N GLY A 266 -1.51 57.58 20.70
CA GLY A 266 -0.50 56.72 21.34
C GLY A 266 0.95 57.16 21.10
N LEU A 267 1.19 58.26 20.40
CA LEU A 267 2.48 58.94 20.25
C LEU A 267 2.49 60.23 21.08
N ASP A 268 2.41 60.07 22.41
CA ASP A 268 2.48 61.17 23.38
C ASP A 268 3.76 61.01 24.23
N PRO A 269 4.71 61.97 24.20
CA PRO A 269 5.95 61.89 24.99
C PRO A 269 5.72 61.69 26.49
N GLY A 270 4.61 62.19 27.04
CA GLY A 270 4.28 62.07 28.47
C GLY A 270 3.78 60.68 28.88
N GLU A 271 3.31 59.87 27.93
CA GLU A 271 2.80 58.51 28.17
C GLU A 271 3.77 57.41 27.69
N LEU A 272 4.84 57.79 26.98
CA LEU A 272 5.84 56.89 26.43
C LEU A 272 7.10 56.82 27.32
N PRO A 273 7.84 55.69 27.28
CA PRO A 273 9.19 55.66 27.84
C PRO A 273 10.13 56.62 27.09
N ASP A 274 11.20 57.06 27.77
CA ASP A 274 12.23 57.97 27.23
C ASP A 274 12.75 57.55 25.83
N GLU A 275 12.84 56.25 25.58
CA GLU A 275 13.23 55.67 24.30
C GLU A 275 12.26 54.57 23.88
N VAL A 276 11.79 54.63 22.63
CA VAL A 276 10.88 53.65 22.03
C VAL A 276 11.46 53.07 20.75
N TRP A 277 11.10 51.83 20.43
CA TRP A 277 11.47 51.23 19.17
C TRP A 277 10.43 51.56 18.09
N VAL A 278 10.91 52.05 16.95
CA VAL A 278 10.11 52.31 15.77
C VAL A 278 10.72 51.59 14.57
N GLN A 279 9.87 51.19 13.63
CA GLN A 279 10.27 50.68 12.34
C GLN A 279 10.02 51.77 11.29
N ILE A 280 11.06 52.07 10.51
CA ILE A 280 11.02 53.02 9.40
C ILE A 280 11.62 52.30 8.18
N GLY A 281 10.79 52.02 7.18
CA GLY A 281 11.20 51.12 6.10
C GLY A 281 11.50 49.69 6.59
N PRO A 282 12.62 49.06 6.19
CA PRO A 282 12.97 47.71 6.62
C PRO A 282 13.62 47.67 8.02
N ASP A 283 14.13 48.79 8.51
CA ASP A 283 15.01 48.85 9.67
C ASP A 283 14.28 49.30 10.95
N ARG A 284 14.81 48.85 12.10
CA ARG A 284 14.29 49.18 13.43
C ARG A 284 15.27 50.13 14.12
N PHE A 285 14.75 51.21 14.68
CA PHE A 285 15.54 52.22 15.38
C PHE A 285 14.98 52.44 16.78
N LYS A 286 15.89 52.63 17.75
CA LYS A 286 15.54 53.05 19.10
C LYS A 286 15.58 54.58 19.15
N VAL A 287 14.42 55.22 19.15
CA VAL A 287 14.31 56.67 19.01
C VAL A 287 13.85 57.33 20.31
N ARG A 288 14.27 58.59 20.52
CA ARG A 288 13.67 59.48 21.52
C ARG A 288 12.58 60.31 20.87
N VAL A 289 11.46 60.47 21.56
CA VAL A 289 10.34 61.29 21.09
C VAL A 289 10.48 62.68 21.70
N GLY A 290 10.63 63.71 20.85
CA GLY A 290 10.66 65.11 21.26
C GLY A 290 9.26 65.65 21.62
N GLU A 291 9.22 66.86 22.17
CA GLU A 291 7.95 67.55 22.47
C GLU A 291 7.22 67.94 21.17
N PRO A 292 5.87 67.90 21.13
CA PRO A 292 5.10 68.25 19.94
C PRO A 292 5.21 69.74 19.63
N ALA A 293 5.43 70.08 18.36
CA ALA A 293 5.44 71.44 17.84
C ALA A 293 4.63 71.50 16.53
N ASP A 294 3.66 72.41 16.44
CA ASP A 294 2.88 72.67 15.21
C ASP A 294 2.24 71.42 14.53
N GLY A 295 1.87 70.41 15.33
CA GLY A 295 1.22 69.18 14.85
C GLY A 295 2.18 68.10 14.34
N THR A 296 3.49 68.36 14.40
CA THR A 296 4.56 67.38 14.16
C THR A 296 5.32 67.07 15.46
N LEU A 297 6.10 66.00 15.41
CA LEU A 297 6.96 65.50 16.48
C LEU A 297 8.31 65.13 15.88
N THR A 298 9.38 65.53 16.54
CA THR A 298 10.74 65.12 16.18
C THR A 298 11.06 63.78 16.81
N LEU A 299 11.45 62.79 16.02
CA LEU A 299 12.07 61.55 16.49
C LEU A 299 13.59 61.65 16.35
N THR A 300 14.32 61.53 17.45
CA THR A 300 15.79 61.49 17.43
C THR A 300 16.27 60.05 17.31
N LEU A 301 16.99 59.74 16.23
CA LEU A 301 17.62 58.45 15.97
C LEU A 301 18.90 58.29 16.81
N PRO A 302 19.39 57.05 17.03
CA PRO A 302 20.68 56.82 17.66
C PRO A 302 21.81 57.52 16.90
N ALA A 303 22.77 58.12 17.61
CA ALA A 303 23.92 58.76 16.98
C ALA A 303 24.68 57.77 16.06
N GLY A 304 24.90 58.16 14.80
CA GLY A 304 25.54 57.31 13.80
C GLY A 304 24.65 56.21 13.20
N ALA A 305 23.34 56.27 13.39
CA ALA A 305 22.39 55.41 12.69
C ALA A 305 22.53 55.57 11.18
N ARG A 306 22.61 54.44 10.45
CA ARG A 306 22.67 54.44 8.99
C ARG A 306 21.30 54.13 8.41
N HIS A 307 20.85 54.95 7.46
CA HIS A 307 19.60 54.73 6.74
C HIS A 307 19.59 55.48 5.40
N PRO A 308 18.87 54.98 4.38
CA PRO A 308 18.72 55.71 3.13
C PRO A 308 17.93 57.00 3.33
N ALA A 309 17.98 57.90 2.34
CA ALA A 309 17.08 59.05 2.33
C ALA A 309 15.62 58.57 2.27
N TRP A 310 14.76 59.16 3.09
CA TRP A 310 13.34 58.83 3.16
C TRP A 310 12.49 59.99 2.67
N GLN A 311 11.39 59.67 2.00
CA GLN A 311 10.47 60.66 1.46
C GLN A 311 9.30 60.89 2.41
N THR A 312 8.75 62.11 2.33
CA THR A 312 7.52 62.52 3.00
C THR A 312 6.41 61.50 2.77
N GLY A 313 5.68 61.16 3.84
CA GLY A 313 4.59 60.19 3.81
C GLY A 313 5.00 58.73 4.09
N LEU A 314 6.31 58.43 4.23
CA LEU A 314 6.77 57.10 4.65
C LEU A 314 6.25 56.75 6.04
N THR A 315 5.70 55.54 6.19
CA THR A 315 5.14 55.06 7.45
C THR A 315 6.22 54.85 8.51
N VAL A 316 5.97 55.38 9.70
CA VAL A 316 6.74 55.12 10.93
C VAL A 316 5.82 54.43 11.92
N ARG A 317 6.16 53.22 12.34
CA ARG A 317 5.34 52.43 13.26
C ARG A 317 6.11 52.08 14.51
N ARG A 318 5.50 52.17 15.69
CA ARG A 318 6.05 51.58 16.91
C ARG A 318 6.11 50.07 16.80
N VAL A 319 7.28 49.49 17.06
CA VAL A 319 7.45 48.04 17.19
C VAL A 319 7.76 47.74 18.65
N ARG A 320 6.96 46.86 19.24
CA ARG A 320 7.08 46.49 20.65
C ARG A 320 7.98 45.28 20.80
N ARG A 321 8.80 45.28 21.85
CA ARG A 321 9.61 44.12 22.20
C ARG A 321 8.73 42.96 22.66
N GLY A 322 9.07 41.74 22.25
CA GLY A 322 8.50 40.49 22.75
C GLY A 322 9.17 40.01 24.05
N ASN A 323 10.39 40.45 24.31
CA ASN A 323 11.09 40.26 25.58
C ASN A 323 11.86 41.53 25.99
N THR A 324 11.77 41.86 27.28
CA THR A 324 12.45 43.02 27.87
C THR A 324 13.85 42.69 28.40
N ALA A 325 14.12 41.40 28.69
CA ALA A 325 15.41 40.87 29.12
C ALA A 325 15.62 39.43 28.61
N PRO A 326 16.87 38.92 28.58
CA PRO A 326 17.12 37.50 28.33
C PRO A 326 16.40 36.63 29.36
N GLY A 327 15.71 35.61 28.89
CA GLY A 327 14.88 34.74 29.72
C GLY A 327 14.55 33.44 29.02
N ARG A 328 13.73 32.59 29.63
CA ARG A 328 13.32 31.29 29.05
C ARG A 328 11.93 31.33 28.42
N SER A 329 11.25 32.46 28.41
CA SER A 329 9.84 32.53 27.98
C SER A 329 9.59 33.63 26.96
N LEU A 330 8.72 33.35 26.00
CA LEU A 330 8.15 34.32 25.07
C LEU A 330 6.64 34.13 24.95
N ARG A 331 5.90 35.21 24.70
CA ARG A 331 4.50 35.11 24.30
C ARG A 331 4.40 34.90 22.80
N ILE A 332 3.71 33.86 22.36
CA ILE A 332 3.62 33.44 20.96
C ILE A 332 2.16 33.33 20.54
N GLY A 333 1.81 34.02 19.44
CA GLY A 333 0.49 33.96 18.83
C GLY A 333 0.29 32.62 18.13
N GLY A 334 -0.75 31.88 18.51
CA GLY A 334 -0.99 30.53 18.00
C GLY A 334 -0.12 29.46 18.67
N ALA A 335 0.35 29.70 19.90
CA ALA A 335 1.16 28.76 20.68
C ALA A 335 0.51 27.37 20.86
N SER A 336 -0.80 27.22 20.69
CA SER A 336 -1.50 25.92 20.69
C SER A 336 -1.04 24.95 19.60
N ARG A 337 -0.29 25.41 18.59
CA ARG A 337 0.35 24.54 17.58
C ARG A 337 1.69 23.97 18.05
N LEU A 338 2.28 24.55 19.08
CA LEU A 338 3.50 24.05 19.71
C LEU A 338 3.14 23.00 20.77
N TYR A 339 4.13 22.18 21.12
CA TYR A 339 4.00 21.07 22.05
C TYR A 339 5.33 20.89 22.80
N PRO A 340 5.34 20.23 23.97
CA PRO A 340 6.58 19.88 24.65
C PRO A 340 7.54 19.13 23.71
N ASP A 341 8.82 19.48 23.76
CA ASP A 341 9.91 19.02 22.89
C ASP A 341 9.81 19.46 21.41
N ALA A 342 8.86 20.34 21.06
CA ALA A 342 8.85 20.94 19.73
C ALA A 342 10.13 21.75 19.50
N VAL A 343 10.75 21.54 18.34
CA VAL A 343 11.96 22.26 17.93
C VAL A 343 11.53 23.52 17.20
N VAL A 344 12.03 24.66 17.65
CA VAL A 344 11.73 25.96 17.06
C VAL A 344 13.00 26.69 16.68
N GLN A 345 12.93 27.47 15.61
CA GLN A 345 13.99 28.40 15.22
C GLN A 345 13.50 29.83 15.35
N LEU A 346 14.31 30.66 16.02
CA LEU A 346 14.13 32.08 16.18
C LEU A 346 15.18 32.82 15.35
N ASP A 347 14.81 33.98 14.83
CA ASP A 347 15.65 34.85 14.00
C ASP A 347 15.71 36.24 14.63
N ASP A 348 16.91 36.71 15.00
CA ASP A 348 17.14 38.06 15.51
C ASP A 348 17.67 39.05 14.44
N GLY A 349 17.71 38.61 13.17
CA GLY A 349 18.24 39.34 12.02
C GLY A 349 19.74 39.11 11.78
N THR A 350 20.47 38.59 12.76
CA THR A 350 21.92 38.31 12.64
C THR A 350 22.28 36.86 13.00
N ARG A 351 21.45 36.24 13.83
CA ARG A 351 21.59 34.87 14.31
C ARG A 351 20.27 34.13 14.22
N LEU A 352 20.41 32.89 13.81
CA LEU A 352 19.33 31.92 13.82
C LEU A 352 19.60 30.99 15.02
N THR A 353 18.67 30.99 15.97
CA THR A 353 18.81 30.23 17.22
C THR A 353 17.77 29.13 17.28
N VAL A 354 18.22 27.89 17.48
CA VAL A 354 17.34 26.74 17.71
C VAL A 354 17.11 26.55 19.19
N LEU A 355 15.85 26.34 19.59
CA LEU A 355 15.45 26.00 20.96
C LEU A 355 14.41 24.89 20.96
N ASN A 356 14.36 24.11 22.04
CA ASN A 356 13.28 23.17 22.30
C ASN A 356 12.24 23.82 23.22
N VAL A 357 10.97 23.58 22.95
CA VAL A 357 9.85 23.98 23.80
C VAL A 357 9.79 23.06 25.02
N GLU A 358 9.87 23.62 26.22
CA GLU A 358 9.71 22.89 27.48
C GLU A 358 8.23 22.77 27.87
N SER A 359 7.49 23.87 27.77
CA SER A 359 6.04 23.88 28.05
C SER A 359 5.32 25.02 27.34
N VAL A 360 3.99 24.88 27.19
CA VAL A 360 3.11 25.88 26.61
C VAL A 360 1.92 26.09 27.54
N ALA A 361 1.69 27.33 27.95
CA ALA A 361 0.57 27.74 28.79
C ALA A 361 -0.13 28.96 28.16
N ALA A 362 -1.31 28.73 27.57
CA ALA A 362 -2.03 29.72 26.76
C ALA A 362 -1.15 30.27 25.63
N ASP A 363 -0.71 31.52 25.72
CA ASP A 363 0.20 32.16 24.76
C ASP A 363 1.65 32.22 25.26
N VAL A 364 1.94 31.81 26.49
CA VAL A 364 3.30 31.79 27.04
C VAL A 364 3.98 30.46 26.71
N VAL A 365 5.11 30.52 26.02
CA VAL A 365 5.95 29.38 25.67
C VAL A 365 7.23 29.47 26.50
N VAL A 366 7.57 28.39 27.20
CA VAL A 366 8.83 28.23 27.94
C VAL A 366 9.76 27.33 27.14
N PHE A 367 11.02 27.73 26.99
CA PHE A 367 12.05 27.02 26.25
C PHE A 367 13.07 26.37 27.17
N GLY A 368 13.69 25.29 26.69
CA GLY A 368 14.74 24.55 27.40
C GLY A 368 16.03 25.34 27.67
N GLY A 369 16.24 26.45 26.95
CA GLY A 369 17.39 27.35 27.08
C GLY A 369 17.00 28.83 27.04
N PRO A 370 17.93 29.73 27.39
CA PRO A 370 17.66 31.17 27.37
C PRO A 370 17.56 31.70 25.94
N VAL A 371 16.59 32.58 25.72
CA VAL A 371 16.42 33.41 24.55
C VAL A 371 17.41 34.58 24.65
N GLN A 372 18.54 34.49 23.93
CA GLN A 372 19.69 35.41 24.10
C GLN A 372 19.62 36.71 23.27
N GLY A 373 18.61 36.87 22.40
CA GLY A 373 18.38 38.05 21.56
C GLY A 373 17.18 38.91 22.00
N THR A 374 17.05 40.10 21.41
CA THR A 374 15.84 40.94 21.56
C THR A 374 14.90 40.66 20.40
N PHE A 375 13.71 40.16 20.71
CA PHE A 375 12.66 39.87 19.75
C PHE A 375 11.59 40.94 19.80
N PHE A 376 10.87 41.10 18.70
CA PHE A 376 9.83 42.09 18.50
C PHE A 376 8.55 41.42 17.99
N GLU A 377 7.42 42.10 18.12
CA GLU A 377 6.12 41.60 17.64
C GLU A 377 6.05 41.36 16.11
N THR A 378 7.02 41.90 15.36
CA THR A 378 7.20 41.68 13.93
C THR A 378 8.00 40.42 13.61
N ASP A 379 8.68 39.85 14.60
CA ASP A 379 9.47 38.63 14.44
C ASP A 379 8.58 37.39 14.46
N ARG A 380 9.12 36.33 13.88
CA ARG A 380 8.43 35.05 13.74
C ARG A 380 9.26 33.94 14.34
N ILE A 381 8.58 33.00 14.97
CA ILE A 381 9.17 31.73 15.40
C ILE A 381 8.74 30.65 14.41
N GLN A 382 9.68 29.83 13.96
CA GLN A 382 9.42 28.75 13.00
C GLN A 382 9.39 27.42 13.76
N LEU A 383 8.27 26.71 13.70
CA LEU A 383 8.17 25.32 14.15
C LEU A 383 8.86 24.42 13.12
N ILE A 384 9.88 23.68 13.55
CA ILE A 384 10.68 22.82 12.70
C ILE A 384 10.19 21.37 12.83
N GLU A 385 9.84 20.80 11.69
CA GLU A 385 9.48 19.39 11.55
C GLU A 385 10.21 18.81 10.33
N ALA A 386 9.92 17.55 10.00
CA ALA A 386 10.52 16.85 8.87
C ALA A 386 9.48 16.57 7.78
N GLN A 387 9.93 16.60 6.54
CA GLN A 387 9.23 16.04 5.39
C GLN A 387 10.01 14.81 4.90
N VAL A 388 9.32 13.69 4.70
CA VAL A 388 9.90 12.50 4.06
C VAL A 388 9.28 12.34 2.67
N GLY A 389 10.13 12.32 1.65
CA GLY A 389 9.79 11.93 0.29
C GLY A 389 10.33 10.54 -0.02
N THR A 390 9.51 9.69 -0.63
CA THR A 390 9.93 8.39 -1.15
C THR A 390 9.62 8.33 -2.64
N ARG A 391 10.48 7.68 -3.42
CA ARG A 391 10.18 7.39 -4.82
C ARG A 391 10.67 6.00 -5.19
N PHE A 392 9.93 5.37 -6.07
CA PHE A 392 10.25 4.09 -6.67
C PHE A 392 9.90 4.17 -8.15
N THR A 393 10.80 3.72 -9.01
CA THR A 393 10.52 3.56 -10.43
C THR A 393 10.75 2.10 -10.78
N ASP A 394 9.73 1.46 -11.34
CA ASP A 394 9.85 0.07 -11.77
C ASP A 394 10.61 -0.04 -13.11
N PRO A 395 11.08 -1.24 -13.47
CA PRO A 395 11.77 -1.45 -14.74
C PRO A 395 10.92 -1.16 -15.99
N SER A 396 9.59 -1.11 -15.86
CA SER A 396 8.67 -0.76 -16.95
C SER A 396 8.46 0.75 -17.10
N GLY A 397 9.03 1.56 -16.20
CA GLY A 397 8.96 3.02 -16.18
C GLY A 397 7.79 3.58 -15.36
N ALA A 398 6.98 2.75 -14.70
CA ALA A 398 5.96 3.24 -13.79
C ALA A 398 6.63 3.76 -12.51
N SER A 399 6.17 4.91 -12.01
CA SER A 399 6.73 5.52 -10.81
C SER A 399 5.70 5.71 -9.72
N VAL A 400 6.10 5.46 -8.48
CA VAL A 400 5.33 5.72 -7.26
C VAL A 400 6.13 6.70 -6.43
N THR A 401 5.53 7.83 -6.08
CA THR A 401 6.12 8.84 -5.19
C THR A 401 5.18 9.05 -4.01
N GLU A 402 5.73 9.11 -2.80
CA GLU A 402 5.00 9.45 -1.59
C GLU A 402 5.66 10.66 -0.92
N THR A 403 4.86 11.51 -0.29
CA THR A 403 5.36 12.65 0.49
C THR A 403 4.59 12.73 1.79
N PHE A 404 5.34 12.88 2.87
CA PHE A 404 4.83 12.89 4.22
C PHE A 404 5.35 14.15 4.92
N ASP A 405 4.45 15.09 5.15
CA ASP A 405 4.75 16.37 5.80
C ASP A 405 4.50 16.32 7.31
N ASN A 406 5.03 17.33 8.00
CA ASN A 406 4.79 17.59 9.42
C ASN A 406 5.14 16.40 10.31
N LEU A 407 6.27 15.76 10.02
CA LEU A 407 6.75 14.61 10.77
C LEU A 407 7.72 15.02 11.88
N ARG A 408 7.63 14.35 13.02
CA ARG A 408 8.48 14.60 14.18
C ARG A 408 9.62 13.60 14.22
N LEU A 409 10.84 14.06 14.49
CA LEU A 409 12.00 13.19 14.70
C LEU A 409 11.97 12.53 16.09
N GLY A 410 11.49 13.26 17.11
CA GLY A 410 11.34 12.77 18.49
C GLY A 410 9.89 12.49 18.89
N GLY A 411 9.74 11.93 20.09
CA GLY A 411 8.45 11.67 20.75
C GLY A 411 7.69 10.47 20.18
N ASP A 412 6.90 9.81 21.03
CA ASP A 412 6.03 8.69 20.63
C ASP A 412 4.62 9.22 20.29
N THR A 413 4.45 9.64 19.04
CA THR A 413 3.18 10.19 18.55
C THR A 413 2.88 9.64 17.15
N PRO A 414 1.61 9.69 16.68
CA PRO A 414 1.27 9.32 15.31
C PRO A 414 1.98 10.17 14.23
N ALA A 415 2.47 11.36 14.61
CA ALA A 415 3.24 12.25 13.74
C ALA A 415 4.75 11.91 13.73
N ASN A 416 5.23 11.01 14.59
CA ASN A 416 6.63 10.57 14.55
C ASN A 416 6.94 9.94 13.19
N VAL A 417 8.13 10.20 12.63
CA VAL A 417 8.56 9.68 11.33
C VAL A 417 8.38 8.16 11.23
N THR A 418 8.76 7.41 12.27
CA THR A 418 8.68 5.94 12.26
C THR A 418 7.24 5.45 12.27
N THR A 419 6.41 5.97 13.17
CA THR A 419 4.98 5.63 13.31
C THR A 419 4.18 6.03 12.07
N ALA A 420 4.41 7.23 11.54
CA ALA A 420 3.70 7.76 10.39
C ALA A 420 4.01 6.97 9.11
N LEU A 421 5.26 6.56 8.90
CA LEU A 421 5.65 5.73 7.77
C LEU A 421 5.18 4.28 7.91
N ALA A 422 5.22 3.72 9.13
CA ALA A 422 4.70 2.39 9.39
C ALA A 422 3.21 2.26 9.05
N ALA A 423 2.42 3.29 9.35
CA ALA A 423 0.99 3.32 9.09
C ALA A 423 0.63 3.65 7.62
N ARG A 424 1.39 4.53 6.95
CA ARG A 424 0.95 5.14 5.67
C ARG A 424 1.80 4.81 4.45
N SER A 425 3.08 4.47 4.62
CA SER A 425 3.96 4.24 3.46
C SER A 425 3.72 2.85 2.86
N LYS A 426 3.65 2.82 1.52
CA LYS A 426 3.59 1.61 0.69
C LYS A 426 4.95 1.17 0.18
N LEU A 427 6.00 1.97 0.39
CA LEU A 427 7.35 1.72 -0.11
C LEU A 427 8.34 1.37 0.99
N VAL A 428 8.30 2.05 2.14
CA VAL A 428 9.33 1.93 3.17
C VAL A 428 8.79 1.82 4.59
N ARG A 429 9.67 1.38 5.48
CA ARG A 429 9.57 1.52 6.94
C ARG A 429 10.78 2.30 7.41
N ALA A 430 10.64 2.98 8.55
CA ALA A 430 11.75 3.70 9.18
C ALA A 430 11.92 3.23 10.62
N THR A 431 13.17 3.17 11.06
CA THR A 431 13.57 2.81 12.42
C THR A 431 14.52 3.88 12.94
N ALA A 432 14.13 4.53 14.04
CA ALA A 432 15.00 5.46 14.76
C ALA A 432 16.13 4.67 15.43
N LEU A 433 17.37 5.16 15.28
CA LEU A 433 18.57 4.58 15.88
C LEU A 433 19.07 5.48 17.01
N ALA A 434 20.04 4.99 17.79
CA ALA A 434 20.53 5.67 18.98
C ALA A 434 21.08 7.08 18.71
N GLY A 435 21.61 7.32 17.50
CA GLY A 435 22.13 8.63 17.10
C GLY A 435 21.06 9.63 16.66
N LEU A 436 19.76 9.33 16.67
CA LEU A 436 18.76 10.29 16.16
C LEU A 436 18.70 11.57 17.02
N SER A 437 19.12 12.69 16.44
CA SER A 437 19.05 14.02 17.05
C SER A 437 17.79 14.79 16.60
N THR A 438 17.29 15.65 17.47
CA THR A 438 16.24 16.64 17.11
C THR A 438 16.82 18.00 16.77
N ASP A 439 18.13 18.21 16.96
CA ASP A 439 18.82 19.43 16.56
C ASP A 439 18.89 19.51 15.02
N PRO A 440 18.33 20.55 14.38
CA PRO A 440 18.42 20.72 12.94
C PRO A 440 19.85 20.93 12.42
N ALA A 441 20.82 21.28 13.27
CA ALA A 441 22.24 21.31 12.88
C ALA A 441 22.82 19.89 12.70
N GLU A 442 22.23 18.89 13.37
CA GLU A 442 22.58 17.47 13.31
C GLU A 442 21.49 16.65 12.61
N PHE A 443 20.79 17.26 11.64
CA PHE A 443 19.63 16.65 10.99
C PHE A 443 19.99 15.33 10.28
N PRO A 444 19.07 14.33 10.25
CA PRO A 444 19.30 13.09 9.51
C PRO A 444 19.44 13.38 8.01
N VAL A 445 20.61 13.09 7.43
CA VAL A 445 20.88 13.32 6.00
C VAL A 445 21.65 12.16 5.37
N PRO A 446 21.54 11.92 4.06
CA PRO A 446 22.37 10.92 3.40
C PRO A 446 23.85 11.29 3.51
N ALA A 447 24.73 10.29 3.64
CA ALA A 447 26.18 10.53 3.65
C ALA A 447 26.66 11.22 2.36
N ILE A 448 26.02 10.92 1.23
CA ILE A 448 26.33 11.46 -0.09
C ILE A 448 25.02 11.81 -0.82
N GLY A 449 25.00 12.93 -1.55
CA GLY A 449 23.85 13.33 -2.37
C GLY A 449 22.65 13.84 -1.55
N SER A 450 21.49 13.90 -2.21
CA SER A 450 20.22 14.40 -1.62
C SER A 450 19.14 13.33 -1.47
N TRP A 451 19.36 12.16 -2.04
CA TRP A 451 18.49 10.99 -1.94
C TRP A 451 19.33 9.81 -1.47
N LEU A 452 18.86 9.10 -0.45
CA LEU A 452 19.35 7.79 -0.07
C LEU A 452 18.71 6.76 -1.00
N THR A 453 19.52 6.04 -1.78
CA THR A 453 19.06 4.84 -2.49
C THR A 453 19.24 3.66 -1.55
N LEU A 454 18.19 2.86 -1.34
CA LEU A 454 18.30 1.65 -0.54
C LEU A 454 19.15 0.62 -1.29
N ALA A 455 19.86 -0.24 -0.56
CA ALA A 455 20.74 -1.26 -1.13
C ALA A 455 20.53 -2.60 -0.43
N ASP A 456 21.21 -3.65 -0.90
CA ASP A 456 21.28 -4.97 -0.26
C ASP A 456 19.93 -5.71 -0.10
N GLY A 457 18.94 -5.34 -0.90
CA GLY A 457 17.71 -6.12 -1.06
C GLY A 457 17.97 -7.32 -1.94
N ASP A 458 17.62 -8.50 -1.45
CA ASP A 458 17.79 -9.76 -2.18
C ASP A 458 16.52 -10.62 -2.03
N ASP A 459 16.06 -11.18 -3.15
CA ASP A 459 14.98 -12.16 -3.17
C ASP A 459 15.46 -13.54 -2.69
N ALA A 460 16.78 -13.77 -2.72
CA ALA A 460 17.44 -15.01 -2.32
C ALA A 460 16.82 -16.24 -2.98
N TYR A 461 16.58 -16.19 -4.30
CA TYR A 461 15.93 -17.26 -5.06
C TYR A 461 16.67 -18.61 -4.95
N GLY A 462 18.00 -18.61 -4.78
CA GLY A 462 18.77 -19.84 -4.52
C GLY A 462 18.53 -20.46 -3.14
N GLY A 463 17.72 -19.83 -2.28
CA GLY A 463 17.25 -20.40 -1.03
C GLY A 463 15.77 -20.80 -1.01
N LEU A 464 15.05 -20.52 -2.10
CA LEU A 464 13.66 -20.92 -2.26
C LEU A 464 13.56 -22.44 -2.38
N ASN A 465 12.58 -23.04 -1.71
CA ASN A 465 12.31 -24.48 -1.73
C ASN A 465 10.79 -24.76 -1.66
N VAL A 466 10.37 -26.01 -1.91
CA VAL A 466 8.97 -26.43 -1.82
C VAL A 466 8.29 -26.14 -0.48
N GLY A 467 9.04 -26.13 0.63
CA GLY A 467 8.52 -25.79 1.95
C GLY A 467 7.97 -24.36 2.03
N ASP A 468 8.53 -23.42 1.26
CA ASP A 468 8.03 -22.05 1.17
C ASP A 468 6.65 -21.98 0.48
N PHE A 469 6.37 -22.91 -0.44
CA PHE A 469 5.09 -23.03 -1.15
C PHE A 469 4.05 -23.80 -0.35
N VAL A 470 4.43 -24.90 0.31
CA VAL A 470 3.53 -25.61 1.25
C VAL A 470 3.12 -24.65 2.35
N GLY A 471 4.10 -23.99 2.98
CA GLY A 471 3.90 -23.03 4.04
C GLY A 471 3.76 -23.64 5.43
N VAL A 472 3.64 -22.77 6.42
CA VAL A 472 3.56 -23.13 7.84
C VAL A 472 2.33 -22.46 8.46
N ASP A 473 1.63 -23.19 9.33
CA ASP A 473 0.57 -22.62 10.15
C ASP A 473 1.14 -21.84 11.34
N GLY A 474 1.16 -20.51 11.22
CA GLY A 474 1.47 -19.58 12.30
C GLY A 474 0.23 -19.01 13.00
N GLY A 475 -0.97 -19.49 12.67
CA GLY A 475 -2.23 -18.86 13.01
C GLY A 475 -2.59 -17.69 12.08
N SER A 476 -3.81 -17.16 12.25
CA SER A 476 -4.38 -16.24 11.26
C SER A 476 -3.55 -14.98 11.02
N GLY A 477 -3.34 -14.66 9.74
CA GLY A 477 -2.48 -13.56 9.29
C GLY A 477 -0.98 -13.84 9.37
N ARG A 478 -0.57 -14.98 9.93
CA ARG A 478 0.85 -15.41 10.01
C ARG A 478 1.13 -16.70 9.23
N ARG A 479 0.10 -17.32 8.65
CA ARG A 479 0.23 -18.46 7.74
C ARG A 479 1.01 -18.08 6.46
N THR A 480 1.76 -19.04 5.93
CA THR A 480 2.51 -18.90 4.66
C THR A 480 2.08 -19.97 3.65
N GLY A 481 2.54 -19.88 2.41
CA GLY A 481 2.27 -20.88 1.37
C GLY A 481 0.79 -21.18 1.12
N VAL A 482 0.47 -22.44 0.81
CA VAL A 482 -0.88 -22.99 0.64
C VAL A 482 -1.71 -22.85 1.90
N VAL A 483 -1.14 -23.11 3.07
CA VAL A 483 -1.83 -23.01 4.37
C VAL A 483 -2.44 -21.62 4.55
N ALA A 484 -1.82 -20.55 4.03
CA ALA A 484 -2.37 -19.20 4.14
C ALA A 484 -3.73 -19.00 3.48
N LEU A 485 -4.14 -19.85 2.54
CA LEU A 485 -5.47 -19.79 1.93
C LEU A 485 -6.59 -20.16 2.93
N GLU A 486 -6.27 -20.79 4.07
CA GLU A 486 -7.22 -21.04 5.17
C GLU A 486 -7.75 -19.74 5.79
N ASP A 487 -7.02 -18.62 5.67
CA ASP A 487 -7.46 -17.35 6.26
C ASP A 487 -8.61 -16.67 5.53
N ILE A 488 -8.98 -17.22 4.35
CA ILE A 488 -10.00 -16.71 3.44
C ILE A 488 -11.00 -17.83 3.13
N ASP A 489 -12.20 -17.72 3.69
CA ASP A 489 -13.27 -18.71 3.51
C ASP A 489 -13.86 -18.66 2.10
N GLU A 490 -13.95 -17.47 1.49
CA GLU A 490 -14.54 -17.28 0.16
C GLU A 490 -13.77 -17.96 -1.01
N VAL A 491 -12.61 -18.58 -0.77
CA VAL A 491 -11.80 -19.21 -1.83
C VAL A 491 -12.44 -20.52 -2.26
N ALA A 492 -12.98 -20.56 -3.48
CA ALA A 492 -13.63 -21.76 -4.04
C ALA A 492 -12.71 -22.58 -4.96
N VAL A 493 -11.67 -21.97 -5.52
CA VAL A 493 -10.70 -22.64 -6.43
C VAL A 493 -9.28 -22.28 -6.02
N CYS A 494 -8.42 -23.30 -5.86
CA CYS A 494 -7.03 -23.11 -5.47
C CYS A 494 -6.05 -23.59 -6.56
N ALA A 495 -4.91 -22.90 -6.69
CA ALA A 495 -3.81 -23.34 -7.55
C ALA A 495 -2.44 -22.85 -7.02
N VAL A 496 -1.38 -23.56 -7.37
CA VAL A 496 0.02 -23.11 -7.20
C VAL A 496 0.71 -23.09 -8.57
N PRO A 497 0.39 -22.09 -9.43
CA PRO A 497 0.74 -22.17 -10.84
C PRO A 497 2.23 -22.34 -11.10
N GLY A 498 2.58 -23.36 -11.89
CA GLY A 498 3.94 -23.60 -12.33
C GLY A 498 4.82 -24.31 -11.30
N VAL A 499 4.27 -24.86 -10.22
CA VAL A 499 5.00 -25.75 -9.31
C VAL A 499 4.35 -27.13 -9.36
N TRP A 500 5.02 -28.09 -9.97
CA TRP A 500 4.52 -29.46 -10.21
C TRP A 500 5.12 -30.49 -9.26
N SER A 501 5.88 -30.04 -8.25
CA SER A 501 6.38 -30.89 -7.17
C SER A 501 5.24 -31.69 -6.53
N ASP A 502 5.49 -32.99 -6.33
CA ASP A 502 4.56 -33.89 -5.64
C ASP A 502 4.20 -33.39 -4.24
N THR A 503 5.17 -32.81 -3.52
CA THR A 503 4.99 -32.27 -2.17
C THR A 503 3.99 -31.11 -2.16
N VAL A 504 4.13 -30.19 -3.12
CA VAL A 504 3.29 -28.98 -3.19
C VAL A 504 1.88 -29.32 -3.69
N GLU A 505 1.78 -30.15 -4.72
CA GLU A 505 0.48 -30.57 -5.28
C GLU A 505 -0.29 -31.43 -4.27
N SER A 506 0.39 -32.34 -3.54
CA SER A 506 -0.24 -33.11 -2.46
C SER A 506 -0.70 -32.23 -1.30
N ALA A 507 0.07 -31.19 -0.94
CA ALA A 507 -0.34 -30.22 0.07
C ALA A 507 -1.59 -29.44 -0.38
N LEU A 508 -1.66 -29.03 -1.65
CA LEU A 508 -2.82 -28.36 -2.23
C LEU A 508 -4.07 -29.26 -2.25
N VAL A 509 -3.91 -30.54 -2.60
CA VAL A 509 -4.98 -31.54 -2.54
C VAL A 509 -5.47 -31.72 -1.10
N THR A 510 -4.54 -31.95 -0.17
CA THR A 510 -4.86 -32.14 1.26
C THR A 510 -5.60 -30.92 1.83
N HIS A 511 -5.16 -29.72 1.48
CA HIS A 511 -5.83 -28.46 1.85
C HIS A 511 -7.31 -28.46 1.42
N CYS A 512 -7.60 -28.87 0.19
CA CYS A 512 -8.98 -28.92 -0.31
C CYS A 512 -9.80 -30.06 0.32
N GLU A 513 -9.17 -31.20 0.64
CA GLU A 513 -9.84 -32.34 1.30
C GLU A 513 -10.21 -32.07 2.76
N LEU A 514 -9.39 -31.28 3.45
CA LEU A 514 -9.63 -30.88 4.84
C LEU A 514 -10.73 -29.84 4.96
N LEU A 515 -10.69 -28.78 4.15
CA LEU A 515 -11.65 -27.67 4.24
C LEU A 515 -12.98 -27.96 3.55
N ARG A 516 -12.99 -28.81 2.51
CA ARG A 516 -14.20 -29.32 1.84
C ARG A 516 -15.15 -28.27 1.24
N ASP A 517 -14.68 -27.05 1.06
CA ASP A 517 -15.38 -25.90 0.49
C ASP A 517 -14.74 -25.44 -0.85
N ARG A 518 -13.60 -26.03 -1.23
CA ARG A 518 -12.75 -25.58 -2.34
C ARG A 518 -12.20 -26.70 -3.21
N PHE A 519 -11.69 -26.33 -4.39
CA PHE A 519 -11.28 -27.28 -5.43
C PHE A 519 -9.91 -26.91 -6.02
N ALA A 520 -9.00 -27.88 -6.13
CA ALA A 520 -7.66 -27.68 -6.65
C ALA A 520 -7.58 -27.84 -8.19
N VAL A 521 -6.78 -27.01 -8.83
CA VAL A 521 -6.35 -27.19 -10.23
C VAL A 521 -4.84 -27.39 -10.25
N LEU A 522 -4.41 -28.61 -10.58
CA LEU A 522 -3.01 -29.03 -10.55
C LEU A 522 -2.35 -28.78 -11.91
N ASP A 523 -1.04 -28.54 -11.91
CA ASP A 523 -0.24 -28.40 -13.11
C ASP A 523 0.73 -29.58 -13.27
N PRO A 524 0.71 -30.28 -14.42
CA PRO A 524 1.73 -31.27 -14.70
C PRO A 524 3.08 -30.60 -14.99
N GLN A 525 4.17 -31.38 -14.95
CA GLN A 525 5.44 -30.93 -15.52
C GLN A 525 5.27 -30.56 -17.01
N ASP A 526 5.99 -29.53 -17.45
CA ASP A 526 6.02 -29.12 -18.85
C ASP A 526 6.63 -30.20 -19.74
N GLY A 527 6.25 -30.21 -21.02
CA GLY A 527 6.88 -31.10 -22.01
C GLY A 527 6.63 -32.61 -21.83
N LEU A 528 5.85 -33.07 -20.83
CA LEU A 528 5.54 -34.49 -20.67
C LEU A 528 4.89 -35.07 -21.93
N ASP A 529 5.23 -36.30 -22.27
CA ASP A 529 4.55 -37.08 -23.29
C ASP A 529 3.31 -37.79 -22.71
N ILE A 530 2.63 -38.59 -23.54
CA ILE A 530 1.40 -39.28 -23.14
C ILE A 530 1.63 -40.30 -22.01
N GLU A 531 2.80 -40.94 -21.94
CA GLU A 531 3.11 -41.87 -20.85
C GLU A 531 3.45 -41.10 -19.57
N GLY A 532 4.30 -40.08 -19.68
CA GLY A 532 4.71 -39.22 -18.57
C GLY A 532 3.54 -38.53 -17.87
N ILE A 533 2.57 -37.99 -18.62
CA ILE A 533 1.37 -37.38 -17.99
C ILE A 533 0.49 -38.41 -17.28
N GLN A 534 0.45 -39.65 -17.76
CA GLN A 534 -0.28 -40.72 -17.09
C GLN A 534 0.40 -41.11 -15.78
N THR A 535 1.71 -41.26 -15.79
CA THR A 535 2.51 -41.51 -14.57
C THR A 535 2.38 -40.35 -13.59
N PHE A 536 2.43 -39.10 -14.07
CA PHE A 536 2.22 -37.91 -13.24
C PHE A 536 0.87 -37.97 -12.52
N ARG A 537 -0.20 -38.33 -13.25
CA ARG A 537 -1.56 -38.43 -12.73
C ARG A 537 -1.71 -39.50 -11.65
N GLU A 538 -1.04 -40.65 -11.79
CA GLU A 538 -1.24 -41.84 -10.95
C GLU A 538 -0.95 -41.63 -9.46
N ARG A 539 -0.26 -40.53 -9.11
CA ARG A 539 0.08 -40.16 -7.73
C ARG A 539 -1.11 -39.64 -6.90
N PHE A 540 -2.18 -39.20 -7.55
CA PHE A 540 -3.33 -38.58 -6.87
C PHE A 540 -4.57 -39.48 -7.00
N ASP A 541 -5.45 -39.55 -6.01
CA ASP A 541 -6.80 -40.09 -6.19
C ASP A 541 -7.78 -39.30 -5.32
N THR A 542 -8.39 -38.28 -5.92
CA THR A 542 -9.23 -37.34 -5.16
C THR A 542 -10.33 -36.76 -6.02
N LYS A 543 -11.49 -36.54 -5.39
CA LYS A 543 -12.59 -35.81 -5.99
C LYS A 543 -12.41 -34.29 -5.94
N TYR A 544 -11.44 -33.77 -5.18
CA TYR A 544 -11.26 -32.32 -4.95
C TYR A 544 -10.24 -31.66 -5.88
N ALA A 545 -9.74 -32.37 -6.90
CA ALA A 545 -8.76 -31.84 -7.84
C ALA A 545 -9.03 -32.23 -9.29
N ALA A 546 -8.49 -31.43 -10.22
CA ALA A 546 -8.46 -31.71 -11.65
C ALA A 546 -7.07 -31.42 -12.25
N LEU A 547 -6.69 -32.20 -13.26
CA LEU A 547 -5.46 -32.04 -14.02
C LEU A 547 -5.77 -31.69 -15.47
N TYR A 548 -5.02 -30.73 -16.02
CA TYR A 548 -5.16 -30.28 -17.42
C TYR A 548 -3.85 -30.46 -18.17
N TYR A 549 -3.93 -30.89 -19.43
CA TYR A 549 -2.76 -31.17 -20.26
C TYR A 549 -3.07 -30.92 -21.75
N PRO A 550 -2.14 -30.38 -22.54
CA PRO A 550 -0.78 -29.95 -22.19
C PRO A 550 -0.74 -28.49 -21.72
N TRP A 551 0.47 -27.94 -21.54
CA TRP A 551 0.70 -26.53 -21.24
C TRP A 551 0.26 -25.61 -22.38
N LEU A 552 0.12 -24.34 -22.06
CA LEU A 552 -0.32 -23.29 -22.98
C LEU A 552 0.86 -22.45 -23.46
N VAL A 553 0.75 -21.83 -24.63
CA VAL A 553 1.81 -20.96 -25.18
C VAL A 553 1.29 -19.54 -25.26
N THR A 554 2.02 -18.62 -24.62
CA THR A 554 1.74 -17.18 -24.66
C THR A 554 2.99 -16.39 -25.05
N ARG A 555 2.82 -15.09 -25.26
CA ARG A 555 3.91 -14.15 -25.52
C ARG A 555 4.34 -13.51 -24.20
N ASP A 556 5.57 -13.74 -23.78
CA ASP A 556 6.14 -13.06 -22.61
C ASP A 556 6.35 -11.57 -22.93
N PRO A 557 5.68 -10.64 -22.21
CA PRO A 557 5.84 -9.21 -22.46
C PRO A 557 7.22 -8.65 -22.09
N LEU A 558 8.00 -9.32 -21.23
CA LEU A 558 9.34 -8.86 -20.86
C LEU A 558 10.36 -9.15 -21.96
N THR A 559 10.42 -10.40 -22.41
CA THR A 559 11.41 -10.83 -23.40
C THR A 559 10.90 -10.67 -24.84
N ASN A 560 9.59 -10.44 -25.02
CA ASN A 560 8.91 -10.53 -26.30
C ASN A 560 9.30 -11.84 -27.01
N ARG A 561 9.19 -12.96 -26.30
CA ARG A 561 9.40 -14.32 -26.81
C ARG A 561 8.22 -15.21 -26.43
N ASP A 562 8.06 -16.28 -27.18
CA ASP A 562 7.01 -17.25 -26.87
C ASP A 562 7.48 -18.12 -25.71
N VAL A 563 6.59 -18.39 -24.77
CA VAL A 563 6.88 -19.15 -23.56
C VAL A 563 5.71 -20.10 -23.26
N GLU A 564 6.05 -21.32 -22.85
CA GLU A 564 5.09 -22.26 -22.31
C GLU A 564 4.74 -21.89 -20.87
N ILE A 565 3.45 -21.93 -20.55
CA ILE A 565 2.92 -21.54 -19.25
C ILE A 565 1.97 -22.60 -18.69
N PRO A 566 1.93 -22.74 -17.36
CA PRO A 566 1.03 -23.66 -16.69
C PRO A 566 -0.44 -23.32 -16.97
N PRO A 567 -1.30 -24.34 -17.19
CA PRO A 567 -2.70 -24.12 -17.50
C PRO A 567 -3.54 -23.66 -16.29
N SER A 568 -3.19 -24.01 -15.05
CA SER A 568 -4.03 -23.80 -13.85
C SER A 568 -4.63 -22.40 -13.71
N GLY A 569 -3.85 -21.34 -13.92
CA GLY A 569 -4.33 -19.96 -13.86
C GLY A 569 -5.43 -19.67 -14.88
N HIS A 570 -5.26 -20.13 -16.11
CA HIS A 570 -6.26 -19.99 -17.19
C HIS A 570 -7.52 -20.77 -16.86
N LEU A 571 -7.39 -22.00 -16.33
CA LEU A 571 -8.52 -22.85 -16.00
C LEU A 571 -9.32 -22.33 -14.81
N ALA A 572 -8.66 -21.79 -13.78
CA ALA A 572 -9.34 -21.11 -12.69
C ALA A 572 -10.17 -19.90 -13.20
N GLY A 573 -9.64 -19.14 -14.16
CA GLY A 573 -10.37 -18.07 -14.83
C GLY A 573 -11.56 -18.58 -15.65
N ILE A 574 -11.39 -19.71 -16.34
CA ILE A 574 -12.47 -20.37 -17.10
C ILE A 574 -13.56 -20.89 -16.15
N TYR A 575 -13.21 -21.46 -15.00
CA TYR A 575 -14.18 -21.88 -13.98
C TYR A 575 -15.00 -20.67 -13.52
N ALA A 576 -14.34 -19.60 -13.12
CA ALA A 576 -14.99 -18.36 -12.71
C ALA A 576 -15.94 -17.83 -13.78
N ARG A 577 -15.49 -17.78 -15.04
CA ARG A 577 -16.33 -17.32 -16.16
C ARG A 577 -17.54 -18.21 -16.40
N VAL A 578 -17.35 -19.54 -16.43
CA VAL A 578 -18.44 -20.49 -16.67
C VAL A 578 -19.46 -20.42 -15.53
N ASP A 579 -19.01 -20.33 -14.30
CA ASP A 579 -19.89 -20.23 -13.14
C ASP A 579 -20.73 -18.95 -13.16
N VAL A 580 -20.11 -17.81 -13.48
CA VAL A 580 -20.83 -16.53 -13.58
C VAL A 580 -21.81 -16.52 -14.76
N GLU A 581 -21.44 -17.08 -15.91
CA GLU A 581 -22.27 -17.05 -17.12
C GLU A 581 -23.36 -18.13 -17.13
N ARG A 582 -23.12 -19.29 -16.50
CA ARG A 582 -23.92 -20.51 -16.69
C ARG A 582 -24.21 -21.28 -15.40
N GLY A 583 -23.61 -20.90 -14.27
CA GLY A 583 -23.71 -21.61 -13.00
C GLY A 583 -22.73 -22.77 -12.84
N VAL A 584 -22.37 -23.07 -11.59
CA VAL A 584 -21.37 -24.09 -11.21
C VAL A 584 -21.70 -25.52 -11.70
N HIS A 585 -22.99 -25.80 -11.93
CA HIS A 585 -23.47 -27.08 -12.43
C HIS A 585 -23.08 -27.32 -13.91
N LYS A 586 -22.66 -26.29 -14.65
CA LYS A 586 -22.19 -26.42 -16.03
C LYS A 586 -20.72 -26.88 -16.07
N ALA A 587 -20.46 -27.99 -16.76
CA ALA A 587 -19.09 -28.45 -17.01
C ALA A 587 -18.22 -27.36 -17.67
N PRO A 588 -17.02 -27.04 -17.15
CA PRO A 588 -16.11 -26.05 -17.71
C PRO A 588 -15.35 -26.54 -18.97
N ALA A 589 -15.97 -27.42 -19.75
CA ALA A 589 -15.47 -27.96 -21.01
C ALA A 589 -16.21 -27.36 -22.22
N ASN A 590 -15.59 -27.54 -23.40
CA ASN A 590 -15.97 -26.92 -24.66
C ASN A 590 -15.94 -25.37 -24.58
N THR A 591 -14.98 -24.85 -23.82
CA THR A 591 -14.81 -23.41 -23.61
C THR A 591 -13.54 -22.94 -24.29
N VAL A 592 -13.60 -21.77 -24.96
CA VAL A 592 -12.44 -21.16 -25.60
C VAL A 592 -11.44 -20.65 -24.56
N ILE A 593 -10.15 -20.92 -24.78
CA ILE A 593 -9.07 -20.41 -23.93
C ILE A 593 -8.62 -19.06 -24.48
N ARG A 594 -8.65 -18.02 -23.64
CA ARG A 594 -8.24 -16.64 -23.96
C ARG A 594 -6.84 -16.37 -23.41
N GLY A 595 -6.15 -15.33 -23.90
CA GLY A 595 -4.85 -14.90 -23.36
C GLY A 595 -3.64 -15.69 -23.86
N ILE A 596 -3.84 -16.57 -24.84
CA ILE A 596 -2.81 -17.42 -25.45
C ILE A 596 -2.64 -17.09 -26.93
N ARG A 597 -1.60 -17.63 -27.57
CA ARG A 597 -1.40 -17.47 -29.02
C ARG A 597 -2.63 -17.97 -29.77
N ALA A 598 -3.07 -17.24 -30.80
CA ALA A 598 -4.20 -17.67 -31.64
C ALA A 598 -3.89 -18.97 -32.42
N VAL A 599 -2.63 -19.11 -32.85
CA VAL A 599 -2.09 -20.28 -33.57
C VAL A 599 -1.00 -20.92 -32.70
N ASP A 600 -1.06 -22.23 -32.52
CA ASP A 600 -0.17 -23.03 -31.67
C ASP A 600 -0.09 -22.53 -30.21
N GLY A 601 -1.24 -22.13 -29.65
CA GLY A 601 -1.33 -21.71 -28.25
C GLY A 601 -1.48 -22.87 -27.26
N ILE A 602 -1.54 -24.11 -27.75
CA ILE A 602 -1.46 -25.34 -26.96
C ILE A 602 -0.11 -25.97 -27.33
N ALA A 603 0.72 -26.25 -26.34
CA ALA A 603 2.12 -26.62 -26.56
C ALA A 603 2.29 -27.95 -27.32
N GLN A 604 1.33 -28.87 -27.16
CA GLN A 604 1.37 -30.18 -27.81
C GLN A 604 0.03 -30.52 -28.46
N ASP A 605 0.08 -31.04 -29.68
CA ASP A 605 -1.13 -31.47 -30.38
C ASP A 605 -1.67 -32.80 -29.82
N ILE A 606 -2.83 -32.71 -29.17
CA ILE A 606 -3.54 -33.89 -28.68
C ILE A 606 -4.50 -34.40 -29.77
N THR A 607 -4.17 -35.55 -30.33
CA THR A 607 -5.04 -36.27 -31.27
C THR A 607 -6.23 -36.91 -30.53
N LYS A 608 -7.26 -37.32 -31.28
CA LYS A 608 -8.37 -38.10 -30.71
C LYS A 608 -7.87 -39.38 -30.03
N ARG A 609 -6.91 -40.08 -30.65
CA ARG A 609 -6.33 -41.32 -30.09
C ARG A 609 -5.61 -41.08 -28.77
N HIS A 610 -4.88 -39.97 -28.64
CA HIS A 610 -4.26 -39.59 -27.36
C HIS A 610 -5.34 -39.33 -26.30
N GLN A 611 -6.37 -38.55 -26.66
CA GLN A 611 -7.48 -38.26 -25.75
C GLN A 611 -8.22 -39.52 -25.28
N ASP A 612 -8.42 -40.51 -26.14
CA ASP A 612 -9.12 -41.76 -25.80
C ASP A 612 -8.40 -42.54 -24.67
N VAL A 613 -7.09 -42.32 -24.47
CA VAL A 613 -6.29 -42.91 -23.38
C VAL A 613 -6.22 -42.00 -22.16
N LEU A 614 -6.11 -40.69 -22.36
CA LEU A 614 -6.00 -39.70 -21.27
C LEU A 614 -7.30 -39.53 -20.48
N ASN A 615 -8.43 -39.44 -21.18
CA ASN A 615 -9.71 -39.08 -20.59
C ASN A 615 -10.22 -40.13 -19.56
N PRO A 616 -10.13 -41.46 -19.79
CA PRO A 616 -10.42 -42.47 -18.77
C PRO A 616 -9.68 -42.28 -17.44
N LYS A 617 -8.44 -41.76 -17.49
CA LYS A 617 -7.62 -41.49 -16.31
C LYS A 617 -7.93 -40.14 -15.63
N GLY A 618 -8.90 -39.37 -16.10
CA GLY A 618 -9.24 -38.06 -15.51
C GLY A 618 -8.31 -36.92 -15.94
N ILE A 619 -7.51 -37.13 -16.99
CA ILE A 619 -6.62 -36.10 -17.55
C ILE A 619 -7.40 -35.28 -18.58
N ASN A 620 -7.61 -34.00 -18.31
CA ASN A 620 -8.44 -33.12 -19.14
C ASN A 620 -7.61 -32.52 -20.29
N ALA A 621 -7.89 -32.97 -21.51
CA ALA A 621 -7.17 -32.51 -22.70
C ALA A 621 -7.52 -31.07 -23.08
N LEU A 622 -6.51 -30.27 -23.39
CA LEU A 622 -6.64 -29.00 -24.11
C LEU A 622 -6.37 -29.26 -25.59
N ARG A 623 -7.28 -28.82 -26.47
CA ARG A 623 -7.23 -29.18 -27.89
C ARG A 623 -7.55 -28.02 -28.81
N PHE A 624 -6.89 -27.98 -29.97
CA PHE A 624 -7.28 -27.12 -31.07
C PHE A 624 -8.30 -27.81 -31.98
N PHE A 625 -9.33 -27.08 -32.37
CA PHE A 625 -10.32 -27.52 -33.34
C PHE A 625 -10.41 -26.48 -34.47
N PRO A 626 -10.22 -26.89 -35.74
CA PRO A 626 -10.43 -26.01 -36.89
C PRO A 626 -11.81 -25.34 -36.85
N GLY A 627 -11.84 -24.01 -37.01
CA GLY A 627 -13.07 -23.20 -36.96
C GLY A 627 -13.65 -22.94 -35.56
N LEU A 628 -13.29 -23.74 -34.56
CA LEU A 628 -13.77 -23.60 -33.17
C LEU A 628 -12.71 -23.03 -32.22
N GLY A 629 -11.45 -23.00 -32.62
CA GLY A 629 -10.32 -22.45 -31.86
C GLY A 629 -9.76 -23.43 -30.83
N GLN A 630 -8.95 -22.90 -29.91
CA GLN A 630 -8.32 -23.64 -28.82
C GLN A 630 -9.27 -23.75 -27.63
N ARG A 631 -9.52 -24.99 -27.17
CA ARG A 631 -10.59 -25.30 -26.22
C ARG A 631 -10.15 -26.23 -25.11
N VAL A 632 -10.78 -26.05 -23.95
CA VAL A 632 -10.82 -27.05 -22.88
C VAL A 632 -11.73 -28.19 -23.34
N TRP A 633 -11.23 -29.42 -23.32
CA TRP A 633 -11.91 -30.58 -23.90
C TRP A 633 -11.97 -31.79 -22.94
N GLY A 634 -12.14 -31.50 -21.65
CA GLY A 634 -12.39 -32.44 -20.57
C GLY A 634 -12.93 -31.72 -19.33
N ALA A 635 -13.68 -32.44 -18.49
CA ALA A 635 -14.17 -31.92 -17.21
C ALA A 635 -14.26 -33.02 -16.13
N ARG A 636 -13.26 -33.89 -16.07
CA ARG A 636 -13.15 -34.99 -15.10
C ARG A 636 -12.26 -34.61 -13.91
N THR A 637 -12.63 -35.11 -12.74
CA THR A 637 -11.80 -35.02 -11.52
C THR A 637 -10.70 -36.10 -11.56
N LEU A 638 -9.84 -36.09 -10.54
CA LEU A 638 -8.85 -37.13 -10.31
C LEU A 638 -9.40 -38.32 -9.50
N SER A 639 -10.72 -38.48 -9.37
CA SER A 639 -11.30 -39.57 -8.59
C SER A 639 -11.43 -40.86 -9.39
N SER A 640 -11.12 -41.98 -8.75
CA SER A 640 -11.47 -43.32 -9.23
C SER A 640 -12.95 -43.67 -9.02
N ASP A 641 -13.66 -42.95 -8.16
CA ASP A 641 -15.08 -43.12 -7.91
C ASP A 641 -15.92 -42.49 -9.04
N SER A 642 -16.69 -43.34 -9.73
CA SER A 642 -17.57 -42.96 -10.83
C SER A 642 -18.65 -41.93 -10.43
N SER A 643 -19.05 -41.87 -9.16
CA SER A 643 -20.03 -40.89 -8.66
C SER A 643 -19.46 -39.46 -8.64
N TRP A 644 -18.15 -39.32 -8.42
CA TRP A 644 -17.44 -38.05 -8.34
C TRP A 644 -16.61 -37.74 -9.58
N LYS A 645 -16.91 -38.42 -10.70
CA LYS A 645 -16.15 -38.35 -11.94
C LYS A 645 -16.05 -36.94 -12.54
N TYR A 646 -17.08 -36.09 -12.38
CA TYR A 646 -17.19 -34.82 -13.10
C TYR A 646 -16.97 -33.60 -12.19
N ILE A 647 -16.19 -32.63 -12.70
CA ILE A 647 -15.82 -31.41 -11.99
C ILE A 647 -17.04 -30.58 -11.60
N ASN A 648 -17.97 -30.36 -12.52
CA ASN A 648 -19.19 -29.59 -12.25
C ASN A 648 -20.11 -30.27 -11.23
N VAL A 649 -20.10 -31.61 -11.16
CA VAL A 649 -20.86 -32.34 -10.14
C VAL A 649 -20.22 -32.11 -8.77
N ARG A 650 -18.91 -32.33 -8.63
CA ARG A 650 -18.26 -32.09 -7.33
C ARG A 650 -18.38 -30.63 -6.89
N ARG A 651 -18.13 -29.68 -7.79
CA ARG A 651 -18.22 -28.25 -7.46
C ARG A 651 -19.65 -27.79 -7.14
N LEU A 652 -20.68 -28.41 -7.75
CA LEU A 652 -22.06 -28.19 -7.33
C LEU A 652 -22.28 -28.66 -5.89
N PHE A 653 -21.77 -29.83 -5.50
CA PHE A 653 -21.87 -30.29 -4.11
C PHE A 653 -21.13 -29.39 -3.13
N LEU A 654 -19.92 -28.90 -3.47
CA LEU A 654 -19.22 -27.90 -2.64
C LEU A 654 -20.08 -26.65 -2.42
N TYR A 655 -20.66 -26.12 -3.50
CA TYR A 655 -21.57 -24.97 -3.43
C TYR A 655 -22.78 -25.22 -2.54
N LEU A 656 -23.39 -26.41 -2.61
CA LEU A 656 -24.55 -26.76 -1.80
C LEU A 656 -24.19 -26.93 -0.33
N GLU A 657 -23.13 -27.69 -0.04
CA GLU A 657 -22.62 -27.95 1.30
C GLU A 657 -22.30 -26.62 2.01
N GLU A 658 -21.55 -25.75 1.36
CA GLU A 658 -21.14 -24.45 1.92
C GLU A 658 -22.31 -23.48 2.10
N SER A 659 -23.19 -23.35 1.10
CA SER A 659 -24.37 -22.47 1.21
C SER A 659 -25.28 -22.89 2.36
N ILE A 660 -25.45 -24.21 2.55
CA ILE A 660 -26.28 -24.74 3.63
C ILE A 660 -25.61 -24.49 4.97
N ASP A 661 -24.29 -24.68 5.09
CA ASP A 661 -23.57 -24.41 6.32
C ASP A 661 -23.69 -22.93 6.75
N GLU A 662 -23.36 -21.98 5.87
CA GLU A 662 -23.49 -20.54 6.16
C GLU A 662 -24.95 -20.15 6.46
N GLY A 663 -25.89 -20.68 5.67
CA GLY A 663 -27.31 -20.36 5.76
C GLY A 663 -28.03 -20.96 6.97
N THR A 664 -27.42 -21.92 7.67
CA THR A 664 -28.01 -22.61 8.84
C THR A 664 -27.24 -22.41 10.14
N GLN A 665 -26.26 -21.51 10.19
CA GLN A 665 -25.54 -21.16 11.43
C GLN A 665 -26.47 -20.73 12.59
N TRP A 666 -27.63 -20.14 12.28
CA TRP A 666 -28.62 -19.73 13.28
C TRP A 666 -29.25 -20.90 14.06
N VAL A 667 -29.14 -22.12 13.57
CA VAL A 667 -29.69 -23.33 14.23
C VAL A 667 -28.90 -23.68 15.51
N VAL A 668 -27.65 -23.24 15.60
CA VAL A 668 -26.79 -23.56 16.74
C VAL A 668 -27.31 -22.87 18.00
N PHE A 669 -27.47 -23.63 19.08
CA PHE A 669 -28.02 -23.22 20.38
C PHE A 669 -29.54 -22.97 20.43
N GLU A 670 -30.27 -23.27 19.36
CA GLU A 670 -31.74 -23.27 19.40
C GLU A 670 -32.29 -24.50 20.17
N PRO A 671 -33.50 -24.41 20.75
CA PRO A 671 -34.16 -25.56 21.35
C PRO A 671 -34.35 -26.70 20.33
N ASN A 672 -33.75 -27.87 20.60
CA ASN A 672 -33.81 -29.02 19.70
C ASN A 672 -35.17 -29.73 19.75
N ASP A 673 -36.18 -29.15 19.10
CA ASP A 673 -37.56 -29.62 19.06
C ASP A 673 -38.13 -29.74 17.62
N GLU A 674 -39.37 -30.25 17.50
CA GLU A 674 -40.02 -30.44 16.21
C GLU A 674 -40.23 -29.13 15.42
N ALA A 675 -40.36 -28.00 16.10
CA ALA A 675 -40.53 -26.70 15.45
C ALA A 675 -39.22 -26.28 14.77
N LEU A 676 -38.08 -26.44 15.44
CA LEU A 676 -36.76 -26.22 14.85
C LEU A 676 -36.54 -27.13 13.64
N TRP A 677 -36.84 -28.43 13.75
CA TRP A 677 -36.64 -29.38 12.65
C TRP A 677 -37.47 -29.04 11.41
N ALA A 678 -38.74 -28.65 11.62
CA ALA A 678 -39.60 -28.19 10.54
C ALA A 678 -39.03 -26.94 9.86
N LEU A 679 -38.48 -26.01 10.64
CA LEU A 679 -37.90 -24.77 10.14
C LEU A 679 -36.61 -25.02 9.33
N VAL A 680 -35.72 -25.87 9.82
CA VAL A 680 -34.50 -26.31 9.10
C VAL A 680 -34.89 -26.94 7.77
N ARG A 681 -35.79 -27.92 7.79
CA ARG A 681 -36.26 -28.62 6.59
C ARG A 681 -36.88 -27.66 5.57
N GLN A 682 -37.73 -26.73 6.00
CA GLN A 682 -38.34 -25.73 5.12
C GLN A 682 -37.28 -24.81 4.51
N THR A 683 -36.32 -24.35 5.30
CA THR A 683 -35.25 -23.43 4.88
C THR A 683 -34.37 -24.08 3.80
N VAL A 684 -33.91 -25.31 4.04
CA VAL A 684 -33.10 -26.07 3.08
C VAL A 684 -33.92 -26.44 1.82
N ALA A 685 -35.17 -26.86 1.96
CA ALA A 685 -36.01 -27.21 0.81
C ALA A 685 -36.28 -26.00 -0.10
N ASN A 686 -36.48 -24.81 0.47
CA ASN A 686 -36.66 -23.58 -0.30
C ASN A 686 -35.40 -23.22 -1.11
N PHE A 687 -34.21 -23.41 -0.52
CA PHE A 687 -32.94 -23.22 -1.21
C PHE A 687 -32.78 -24.20 -2.37
N LEU A 688 -32.93 -25.50 -2.11
CA LEU A 688 -32.80 -26.55 -3.14
C LEU A 688 -33.83 -26.40 -4.25
N THR A 689 -35.03 -25.89 -3.94
CA THR A 689 -36.03 -25.53 -4.96
C THR A 689 -35.50 -24.43 -5.90
N THR A 690 -34.81 -23.43 -5.36
CA THR A 690 -34.19 -22.36 -6.15
C THR A 690 -33.07 -22.91 -7.02
N VAL A 691 -32.23 -23.78 -6.46
CA VAL A 691 -31.16 -24.48 -7.20
C VAL A 691 -31.74 -25.35 -8.33
N TRP A 692 -32.78 -26.13 -8.06
CA TRP A 692 -33.47 -26.94 -9.09
C TRP A 692 -34.05 -26.07 -10.21
N ARG A 693 -34.74 -24.96 -9.88
CA ARG A 693 -35.28 -24.02 -10.86
C ARG A 693 -34.21 -23.36 -11.74
N SER A 694 -32.97 -23.28 -11.28
CA SER A 694 -31.82 -22.81 -12.08
C SER A 694 -31.35 -23.83 -13.12
N GLY A 695 -31.85 -25.08 -13.07
CA GLY A 695 -31.44 -26.18 -13.94
C GLY A 695 -30.26 -26.99 -13.43
N ALA A 696 -29.81 -26.76 -12.19
CA ALA A 696 -28.67 -27.46 -11.61
C ALA A 696 -28.98 -28.89 -11.13
N LEU A 697 -30.23 -29.16 -10.77
CA LEU A 697 -30.71 -30.48 -10.35
C LEU A 697 -31.60 -31.11 -11.43
N ALA A 698 -31.48 -32.42 -11.61
CA ALA A 698 -32.23 -33.21 -12.57
C ALA A 698 -33.60 -33.61 -11.99
N GLY A 699 -34.64 -33.64 -12.81
CA GLY A 699 -35.99 -34.02 -12.39
C GLY A 699 -37.05 -33.07 -12.95
N THR A 700 -38.22 -33.60 -13.28
CA THR A 700 -39.37 -32.82 -13.76
C THR A 700 -40.16 -32.20 -12.61
N THR A 701 -40.02 -32.75 -11.41
CA THR A 701 -40.59 -32.24 -10.15
C THR A 701 -39.49 -32.07 -9.10
N ALA A 702 -39.76 -31.30 -8.05
CA ALA A 702 -38.81 -31.09 -6.96
C ALA A 702 -38.50 -32.41 -6.22
N ASP A 703 -39.50 -33.28 -6.02
CA ASP A 703 -39.35 -34.57 -5.31
C ASP A 703 -38.47 -35.57 -6.08
N GLU A 704 -38.41 -35.48 -7.41
CA GLU A 704 -37.45 -36.24 -8.22
C GLU A 704 -36.03 -35.68 -8.11
N ALA A 705 -35.90 -34.38 -7.83
CA ALA A 705 -34.64 -33.65 -7.86
C ALA A 705 -33.90 -33.65 -6.52
N PHE A 706 -34.63 -33.57 -5.40
CA PHE A 706 -34.05 -33.61 -4.07
C PHE A 706 -35.04 -34.05 -3.00
N PHE A 707 -34.52 -34.45 -1.83
CA PHE A 707 -35.30 -34.61 -0.61
C PHE A 707 -34.56 -34.00 0.59
N VAL A 708 -35.33 -33.58 1.60
CA VAL A 708 -34.82 -33.07 2.88
C VAL A 708 -35.59 -33.73 4.00
N ALA A 709 -34.91 -34.53 4.81
CA ALA A 709 -35.47 -35.20 5.98
C ALA A 709 -34.80 -34.68 7.25
N CYS A 710 -35.59 -34.11 8.15
CA CYS A 710 -35.15 -33.66 9.47
C CYS A 710 -36.33 -33.86 10.42
N ASP A 711 -36.39 -35.05 11.02
CA ASP A 711 -37.47 -35.48 11.91
C ASP A 711 -37.01 -36.71 12.73
N ARG A 712 -37.94 -37.34 13.47
CA ARG A 712 -37.66 -38.53 14.29
C ARG A 712 -37.11 -39.72 13.49
N THR A 713 -37.22 -39.76 12.16
CA THR A 713 -36.67 -40.85 11.35
C THR A 713 -35.17 -40.71 11.11
N THR A 714 -34.61 -39.51 11.29
CA THR A 714 -33.18 -39.23 11.09
C THR A 714 -32.37 -39.18 12.39
N MET A 715 -33.04 -39.19 13.56
CA MET A 715 -32.42 -39.02 14.87
C MET A 715 -32.90 -40.08 15.87
N THR A 716 -31.98 -40.58 16.68
CA THR A 716 -32.29 -41.46 17.82
C THR A 716 -32.49 -40.66 19.12
N GLU A 717 -33.03 -41.29 20.17
CA GLU A 717 -33.11 -40.65 21.49
C GLU A 717 -31.72 -40.27 22.04
N ASP A 718 -30.68 -41.05 21.72
CA ASP A 718 -29.30 -40.73 22.10
C ASP A 718 -28.79 -39.47 21.38
N ASP A 719 -29.14 -39.30 20.10
CA ASP A 719 -28.79 -38.08 19.36
C ASP A 719 -29.41 -36.85 20.02
N LEU A 720 -30.69 -36.91 20.36
CA LEU A 720 -31.39 -35.80 21.02
C LEU A 720 -30.84 -35.51 22.42
N ALA A 721 -30.56 -36.56 23.21
CA ALA A 721 -29.97 -36.41 24.54
C ALA A 721 -28.58 -35.76 24.51
N ASN A 722 -27.83 -35.96 23.42
CA ASN A 722 -26.52 -35.34 23.18
C ASN A 722 -26.60 -34.04 22.36
N GLY A 723 -27.80 -33.49 22.14
CA GLY A 723 -27.99 -32.21 21.45
C GLY A 723 -27.68 -32.24 19.95
N ARG A 724 -27.72 -33.43 19.31
CA ARG A 724 -27.50 -33.58 17.87
C ARG A 724 -28.81 -33.41 17.11
N LEU A 725 -28.76 -32.61 16.06
CA LEU A 725 -29.81 -32.49 15.05
C LEU A 725 -29.25 -33.03 13.73
N ILE A 726 -29.92 -34.05 13.15
CA ILE A 726 -29.47 -34.70 11.91
C ILE A 726 -30.47 -34.41 10.79
N CYS A 727 -30.03 -33.64 9.79
CA CYS A 727 -30.76 -33.38 8.57
C CYS A 727 -30.13 -34.16 7.40
N VAL A 728 -30.89 -35.09 6.82
CA VAL A 728 -30.45 -35.90 5.66
C VAL A 728 -30.97 -35.25 4.38
N ILE A 729 -30.03 -34.95 3.47
CA ILE A 729 -30.31 -34.27 2.21
C ILE A 729 -29.84 -35.17 1.07
N GLY A 730 -30.70 -35.42 0.10
CA GLY A 730 -30.32 -36.06 -1.16
C GLY A 730 -30.61 -35.12 -2.33
N VAL A 731 -29.70 -35.07 -3.30
CA VAL A 731 -29.85 -34.26 -4.52
C VAL A 731 -29.44 -35.05 -5.76
N ALA A 732 -30.15 -34.84 -6.86
CA ALA A 732 -29.86 -35.44 -8.16
C ALA A 732 -29.18 -34.41 -9.08
N PRO A 733 -27.85 -34.43 -9.26
CA PRO A 733 -27.15 -33.46 -10.10
C PRO A 733 -27.39 -33.72 -11.59
N VAL A 734 -27.33 -32.67 -12.42
CA VAL A 734 -27.31 -32.82 -13.88
C VAL A 734 -25.91 -33.24 -14.34
N PHE A 735 -25.85 -34.36 -15.08
CA PHE A 735 -24.61 -34.87 -15.67
C PHE A 735 -24.35 -34.28 -17.07
N PRO A 736 -23.08 -34.03 -17.45
CA PRO A 736 -22.76 -33.52 -18.77
C PRO A 736 -22.91 -34.60 -19.87
N ALA A 737 -23.40 -34.21 -21.04
CA ALA A 737 -23.42 -35.06 -22.23
C ALA A 737 -22.02 -35.15 -22.87
N GLU A 738 -21.17 -36.03 -22.34
CA GLU A 738 -19.79 -36.22 -22.82
C GLU A 738 -19.72 -37.00 -24.15
N PHE A 739 -20.63 -37.94 -24.38
CA PHE A 739 -20.69 -38.78 -25.58
C PHE A 739 -22.01 -38.58 -26.31
N VAL A 740 -21.94 -38.18 -27.59
CA VAL A 740 -23.08 -38.11 -28.49
C VAL A 740 -22.91 -39.17 -29.57
N ILE A 741 -23.75 -40.21 -29.54
CA ILE A 741 -23.67 -41.34 -30.47
C ILE A 741 -24.81 -41.23 -31.48
N PHE A 742 -24.47 -40.86 -32.72
CA PHE A 742 -25.39 -40.97 -33.85
C PHE A 742 -25.30 -42.38 -34.44
N ARG A 743 -26.38 -43.15 -34.34
CA ARG A 743 -26.50 -44.46 -35.01
C ARG A 743 -27.21 -44.26 -36.34
N ILE A 744 -26.46 -44.35 -37.44
CA ILE A 744 -26.99 -44.22 -38.79
C ILE A 744 -27.20 -45.63 -39.36
N GLN A 745 -28.45 -45.95 -39.72
CA GLN A 745 -28.80 -47.20 -40.39
C GLN A 745 -29.20 -46.92 -41.83
N GLN A 746 -28.72 -47.76 -42.75
CA GLN A 746 -29.20 -47.74 -44.12
C GLN A 746 -30.61 -48.34 -44.14
N LYS A 747 -31.60 -47.51 -44.49
CA LYS A 747 -32.98 -47.96 -44.67
C LYS A 747 -33.11 -48.61 -46.06
N THR A 748 -33.17 -49.94 -46.12
CA THR A 748 -33.66 -50.65 -47.31
C THR A 748 -35.18 -50.47 -47.42
N ARG A 749 -35.70 -50.30 -48.65
CA ARG A 749 -37.15 -50.25 -48.90
C ARG A 749 -37.73 -51.63 -48.54
N GLU A 750 -38.79 -51.65 -47.71
CA GLU A 750 -39.48 -52.81 -47.08
C GLU A 750 -38.89 -53.24 -45.71
N THR A 751 -39.63 -53.38 -44.60
CA THR A 751 -41.09 -53.55 -44.39
C THR A 751 -41.50 -52.83 -43.10
N GLN A 752 -42.57 -52.04 -43.15
CA GLN A 752 -43.39 -51.71 -41.97
C GLN A 752 -44.22 -52.97 -41.66
N LEU A 753 -44.00 -53.62 -40.53
CA LEU A 753 -44.95 -54.59 -39.98
C LEU A 753 -45.25 -54.19 -38.54
N ALA A 754 -46.52 -53.78 -38.38
CA ALA A 754 -47.35 -53.54 -37.19
C ALA A 754 -46.68 -53.14 -35.87
#